data_AF-A0A1V2RPJ8-F1
#
_entry.id   AF-A0A1V2RPJ8-F1
#
_cell.length_a   1.000
_cell.length_b   1.000
_cell.length_c   1.000
_cell.angle_alpha   90.00
_cell.angle_beta   90.00
_cell.angle_gamma   90.00
#
_symmetry.space_group_name_H-M   'P 1'
#
loop_
_entity.id
_entity.type
_entity.pdbx_description
1 polymer ?
#
loop_
_entity_poly.entity_id
_entity_poly.type
_entity_poly.pdbx_seq_one_letter_code
_entity_poly.pdbx_strand_id
1 'polypeptide(L)'
;MAIPDPRKSRAVVVGIGDYAHDDLATMPAAATGASHLARLLRDLSVWGLPQDHVTVLGAETSGVRILTAVKDAAVATEETLLVYFAGHGLRDLGGHLYLALADADPDYPQLGTLPYLQLRDLMRQSGHRARHRVTVLDCCYSGIAGGMSPTTAPSRDELAHALDERAHANGADEGEHGQGEDSHGDSYGDCVLTSAPAESRSFVRPGAAFPEFTGELITTLEAGITGAGPLISLERTWLRVRDRMRSRNSPEPQHFAQNNATRHIHFHNRATDEQRASDPGPGTSAAHLAALAAAERAAREIPDVFGRMRLLAEIAGATATVDPDRARHFADEVIRAGRETTDPTQRALLMAKAATSLVALDPPRARHLVDEAESTIKGLAELPTRASGLANLADALAATDRDRATWLVEEAEEVIHSLPNSRDKEDLLDRLSYCGVLDDTPEWRQRLVEQAENLRDADRYSDAFDKASRRSSRDALRADEARATADQQKRVEKLVGIAKDLVERKHHHQALELLEEAAQTIPQVSHRTREMALYDLTSALPHGVGWAARTSPDRVIALLARVRRVVDDLDEDDRADRLEDLAKALNDVAWHLADTDPRRAVELIRQAQGITSRLADLSQRALGGTVARALVQVGKGLAPVDAEQAVELAHEAWGIASSQSDGLQKKWASRDAVEVLSQAGGHLAGAGPDRAEALIREAESLAHGLPEPERTRGLRAVAEALAKAGEAVAGTHPDRVDAFVRESERMALGLPGTEAKWPRSAIVKALATAGKVVAERDPDRAARYAREAERIVRTLPDEKKYEYRDLSWIMDLQVEIVTRRPAHADRARRTAERFTDDTRRAHALYRLVKALAPADTERAEPLAQTITDPVWRALALVEILRARTAG
;
A
#
# COMPACT_ATOMS: atom_id res chain seq x y z
N MET A 1 25.58 -10.02 41.43
CA MET A 1 25.28 -10.77 40.19
C MET A 1 26.45 -11.68 39.91
N ALA A 2 26.21 -12.97 39.69
CA ALA A 2 27.26 -13.96 39.47
C ALA A 2 26.98 -14.70 38.16
N ILE A 3 28.04 -15.07 37.46
CA ILE A 3 27.96 -16.01 36.32
C ILE A 3 27.59 -17.38 36.89
N PRO A 4 26.79 -18.19 36.17
CA PRO A 4 26.57 -19.57 36.58
C PRO A 4 27.90 -20.32 36.76
N ASP A 5 28.14 -20.87 37.95
CA ASP A 5 29.19 -21.85 38.26
C ASP A 5 29.42 -22.86 37.10
N PRO A 6 30.54 -22.71 36.38
CA PRO A 6 30.85 -23.56 35.23
C PRO A 6 31.02 -25.04 35.58
N ARG A 7 31.28 -25.38 36.85
CA ARG A 7 31.44 -26.76 37.32
C ARG A 7 30.08 -27.46 37.51
N LYS A 8 29.03 -26.69 37.79
CA LYS A 8 27.65 -27.18 38.00
C LYS A 8 26.75 -27.04 36.78
N SER A 9 27.26 -26.41 35.74
CA SER A 9 26.57 -26.14 34.48
C SER A 9 27.04 -27.09 33.36
N ARG A 10 26.17 -27.38 32.39
CA ARG A 10 26.47 -28.23 31.22
C ARG A 10 25.86 -27.64 29.95
N ALA A 11 26.48 -27.93 28.81
CA ALA A 11 25.96 -27.54 27.50
C ALA A 11 25.97 -28.71 26.50
N VAL A 12 24.90 -28.81 25.70
CA VAL A 12 24.83 -29.66 24.52
C VAL A 12 24.57 -28.78 23.31
N VAL A 13 25.47 -28.85 22.32
CA VAL A 13 25.47 -27.98 21.15
C VAL A 13 25.37 -28.85 19.90
N VAL A 14 24.28 -28.74 19.16
CA VAL A 14 23.98 -29.55 17.98
C VAL A 14 23.98 -28.67 16.74
N GLY A 15 24.74 -29.05 15.72
CA GLY A 15 24.79 -28.36 14.42
C GLY A 15 24.71 -29.33 13.27
N ILE A 16 23.56 -29.39 12.58
CA ILE A 16 23.35 -30.28 11.43
C ILE A 16 23.59 -29.49 10.14
N GLY A 17 24.72 -29.78 9.49
CA GLY A 17 25.15 -29.08 8.27
C GLY A 17 24.92 -29.84 6.96
N ASP A 18 24.78 -31.16 7.03
CA ASP A 18 24.65 -32.04 5.87
C ASP A 18 23.37 -32.87 5.97
N TYR A 19 22.65 -33.01 4.86
CA TYR A 19 21.38 -33.73 4.75
C TYR A 19 21.45 -34.68 3.55
N ALA A 20 20.86 -35.87 3.69
CA ALA A 20 20.83 -36.90 2.66
C ALA A 20 19.72 -36.67 1.62
N HIS A 21 18.69 -35.90 1.96
CA HIS A 21 17.56 -35.60 1.09
C HIS A 21 17.83 -34.34 0.25
N ASP A 22 17.67 -34.42 -1.08
CA ASP A 22 18.03 -33.36 -2.02
C ASP A 22 17.26 -32.04 -1.81
N ASP A 23 16.02 -32.12 -1.31
CA ASP A 23 15.17 -30.96 -1.02
C ASP A 23 15.55 -30.20 0.27
N LEU A 24 16.43 -30.76 1.10
CA LEU A 24 16.99 -30.08 2.26
C LEU A 24 18.39 -29.54 1.91
N ALA A 25 18.46 -28.24 1.63
CA ALA A 25 19.71 -27.59 1.28
C ALA A 25 20.79 -27.81 2.36
N THR A 26 22.02 -28.15 1.94
CA THR A 26 23.16 -28.24 2.86
C THR A 26 23.42 -26.89 3.52
N MET A 27 23.73 -26.92 4.81
CA MET A 27 23.95 -25.74 5.65
C MET A 27 25.23 -25.88 6.48
N PRO A 28 26.43 -25.90 5.87
CA PRO A 28 27.71 -26.02 6.59
C PRO A 28 27.93 -24.95 7.67
N ALA A 29 27.29 -23.79 7.48
CA ALA A 29 27.28 -22.69 8.44
C ALA A 29 26.74 -23.12 9.83
N ALA A 30 25.75 -24.02 9.90
CA ALA A 30 25.19 -24.49 11.17
C ALA A 30 26.19 -25.32 11.99
N ALA A 31 26.90 -26.26 11.35
CA ALA A 31 27.96 -27.03 11.99
C ALA A 31 29.15 -26.14 12.41
N THR A 32 29.49 -25.16 11.57
CA THR A 32 30.55 -24.17 11.84
C THR A 32 30.18 -23.29 13.04
N GLY A 33 28.96 -22.77 13.07
CA GLY A 33 28.42 -21.97 14.17
C GLY A 33 28.33 -22.73 15.48
N ALA A 34 27.82 -23.96 15.47
CA ALA A 34 27.77 -24.83 16.64
C ALA A 34 29.17 -25.07 17.24
N SER A 35 30.15 -25.42 16.40
CA SER A 35 31.53 -25.63 16.83
C SER A 35 32.15 -24.37 17.42
N HIS A 36 31.81 -23.21 16.85
CA HIS A 36 32.31 -21.91 17.30
C HIS A 36 31.70 -21.47 18.62
N LEU A 37 30.38 -21.61 18.77
CA LEU A 37 29.68 -21.34 20.02
C LEU A 37 30.20 -22.22 21.15
N ALA A 38 30.40 -23.52 20.91
CA ALA A 38 30.96 -24.45 21.89
C ALA A 38 32.34 -24.01 22.40
N ARG A 39 33.16 -23.40 21.55
CA ARG A 39 34.47 -22.84 21.94
C ARG A 39 34.31 -21.63 22.86
N LEU A 40 33.36 -20.74 22.56
CA LEU A 40 33.07 -19.56 23.39
C LEU A 40 32.53 -19.95 24.76
N LEU A 41 31.65 -20.95 24.84
CA LEU A 41 31.13 -21.44 26.12
C LEU A 41 32.23 -22.00 27.03
N ARG A 42 33.33 -22.53 26.45
CA ARG A 42 34.51 -23.02 27.18
C ARG A 42 35.51 -21.92 27.53
N ASP A 43 35.42 -20.75 26.89
CA ASP A 43 36.35 -19.64 27.09
C ASP A 43 36.10 -19.00 28.47
N LEU A 44 37.15 -18.91 29.30
CA LEU A 44 37.11 -18.31 30.63
C LEU A 44 36.70 -16.83 30.59
N SER A 45 36.91 -16.15 29.47
CA SER A 45 36.49 -14.76 29.25
C SER A 45 35.01 -14.61 28.87
N VAL A 46 34.25 -15.71 28.76
CA VAL A 46 32.81 -15.71 28.47
C VAL A 46 32.04 -16.48 29.54
N TRP A 47 32.27 -17.79 29.68
CA TRP A 47 31.63 -18.62 30.71
C TRP A 47 32.61 -19.57 31.39
N GLY A 48 33.50 -20.21 30.63
CA GLY A 48 34.55 -21.07 31.20
C GLY A 48 34.08 -22.49 31.54
N LEU A 49 33.11 -23.04 30.81
CA LEU A 49 32.69 -24.44 30.99
C LEU A 49 33.89 -25.37 30.74
N PRO A 50 34.15 -26.35 31.64
CA PRO A 50 35.13 -27.40 31.38
C PRO A 50 34.88 -28.11 30.05
N GLN A 51 35.95 -28.61 29.43
CA GLN A 51 35.86 -29.27 28.13
C GLN A 51 34.84 -30.43 28.14
N ASP A 52 34.84 -31.24 29.20
CA ASP A 52 33.95 -32.39 29.39
C ASP A 52 32.49 -31.98 29.73
N HIS A 53 32.23 -30.69 29.94
CA HIS A 53 30.90 -30.14 30.25
C HIS A 53 30.19 -29.59 29.02
N VAL A 54 30.83 -29.59 27.85
CA VAL A 54 30.26 -29.13 26.58
C VAL A 54 30.33 -30.25 25.55
N THR A 55 29.18 -30.85 25.24
CA THR A 55 29.06 -31.89 24.20
C THR A 55 28.68 -31.25 22.87
N VAL A 56 29.41 -31.53 21.80
CA VAL A 56 29.12 -31.03 20.45
C VAL A 56 28.73 -32.21 19.56
N LEU A 57 27.60 -32.11 18.85
CA LEU A 57 27.08 -33.16 17.96
C LEU A 57 26.87 -32.61 16.54
N GLY A 58 27.33 -33.34 15.53
CA GLY A 58 27.25 -32.98 14.10
C GLY A 58 26.23 -33.80 13.31
N ALA A 59 26.30 -33.74 11.98
CA ALA A 59 25.36 -34.38 11.06
C ALA A 59 25.28 -35.92 11.21
N GLU A 60 26.33 -36.57 11.70
CA GLU A 60 26.39 -38.02 11.93
C GLU A 60 25.61 -38.50 13.16
N THR A 61 25.00 -37.59 13.92
CA THR A 61 24.27 -37.93 15.15
C THR A 61 22.84 -38.41 14.86
N SER A 62 22.37 -39.40 15.62
CA SER A 62 20.96 -39.79 15.63
C SER A 62 20.18 -39.04 16.71
N GLY A 63 18.85 -38.97 16.57
CA GLY A 63 17.97 -38.37 17.58
C GLY A 63 18.11 -39.02 18.96
N VAL A 64 18.29 -40.35 19.00
CA VAL A 64 18.55 -41.10 20.24
C VAL A 64 19.86 -40.64 20.91
N ARG A 65 20.92 -40.39 20.12
CA ARG A 65 22.20 -39.92 20.63
C ARG A 65 22.09 -38.48 21.17
N ILE A 66 21.36 -37.61 20.49
CA ILE A 66 21.07 -36.24 20.99
C ILE A 66 20.33 -36.31 22.31
N LEU A 67 19.21 -37.07 22.37
CA LEU A 67 18.42 -37.22 23.59
C LEU A 67 19.24 -37.81 24.74
N THR A 68 20.09 -38.80 24.46
CA THR A 68 20.97 -39.39 25.49
C THR A 68 21.96 -38.37 26.02
N ALA A 69 22.64 -37.61 25.13
CA ALA A 69 23.57 -36.57 25.54
C ALA A 69 22.89 -35.47 26.37
N VAL A 70 21.68 -35.05 25.98
CA VAL A 70 20.88 -34.06 26.71
C VAL A 70 20.43 -34.60 28.06
N LYS A 71 19.98 -35.86 28.14
CA LYS A 71 19.64 -36.53 29.41
C LYS A 71 20.85 -36.55 30.35
N ASP A 72 22.00 -37.01 29.88
CA ASP A 72 23.19 -37.16 30.71
C ASP A 72 23.69 -35.80 31.20
N ALA A 73 23.68 -34.78 30.34
CA ALA A 73 23.97 -33.40 30.72
C ALA A 73 22.95 -32.85 31.73
N ALA A 74 21.65 -33.11 31.53
CA ALA A 74 20.58 -32.65 32.39
C ALA A 74 20.68 -33.26 33.80
N VAL A 75 20.94 -34.57 33.92
CA VAL A 75 21.12 -35.27 35.20
C VAL A 75 22.33 -34.72 35.97
N ALA A 76 23.40 -34.36 35.25
CA ALA A 76 24.64 -33.86 35.84
C ALA A 76 24.62 -32.36 36.17
N THR A 77 23.55 -31.63 35.84
CA THR A 77 23.45 -30.18 36.01
C THR A 77 22.68 -29.81 37.27
N GLU A 78 23.27 -28.95 38.10
CA GLU A 78 22.60 -28.36 39.27
C GLU A 78 22.29 -26.87 39.09
N GLU A 79 22.91 -26.24 38.09
CA GLU A 79 22.78 -24.80 37.90
C GLU A 79 22.23 -24.44 36.52
N THR A 80 23.05 -24.34 35.46
CA THR A 80 22.51 -23.99 34.12
C THR A 80 22.76 -25.10 33.11
N LEU A 81 21.67 -25.59 32.51
CA LEU A 81 21.68 -26.49 31.37
C LEU A 81 21.43 -25.67 30.10
N LEU A 82 22.35 -25.68 29.15
CA LEU A 82 22.17 -25.05 27.85
C LEU A 82 22.07 -26.11 26.75
N VAL A 83 20.98 -26.10 25.98
CA VAL A 83 20.82 -26.92 24.77
C VAL A 83 20.68 -25.99 23.57
N TYR A 84 21.61 -26.08 22.63
CA TYR A 84 21.61 -25.33 21.39
C TYR A 84 21.42 -26.26 20.21
N PHE A 85 20.54 -25.88 19.28
CA PHE A 85 20.35 -26.57 18.01
C PHE A 85 20.38 -25.57 16.85
N ALA A 86 21.16 -25.88 15.82
CA ALA A 86 21.11 -25.20 14.52
C ALA A 86 21.00 -26.21 13.38
N GLY A 87 20.05 -25.96 12.47
CA GLY A 87 19.66 -26.92 11.43
C GLY A 87 18.37 -26.51 10.74
N HIS A 88 17.83 -27.37 9.88
CA HIS A 88 16.49 -27.18 9.35
C HIS A 88 15.44 -27.47 10.43
N GLY A 89 14.35 -26.70 10.39
CA GLY A 89 13.17 -26.92 11.23
C GLY A 89 11.98 -27.24 10.33
N LEU A 90 11.30 -28.34 10.62
CA LEU A 90 10.12 -28.81 9.90
C LEU A 90 8.89 -28.67 10.78
N ARG A 91 7.74 -28.44 10.15
CA ARG A 91 6.44 -28.36 10.84
C ARG A 91 5.45 -29.33 10.23
N ASP A 92 4.67 -30.01 11.06
CA ASP A 92 3.54 -30.79 10.60
C ASP A 92 2.26 -29.94 10.46
N LEU A 93 1.19 -30.53 9.90
CA LEU A 93 -0.12 -29.89 9.76
C LEU A 93 -0.78 -29.55 11.11
N GLY A 94 -0.35 -30.19 12.20
CA GLY A 94 -0.81 -29.91 13.56
C GLY A 94 -0.05 -28.76 14.23
N GLY A 95 0.92 -28.14 13.54
CA GLY A 95 1.73 -27.05 14.08
C GLY A 95 2.83 -27.53 15.04
N HIS A 96 3.23 -28.80 14.99
CA HIS A 96 4.33 -29.31 15.81
C HIS A 96 5.70 -29.06 15.16
N LEU A 97 6.69 -28.66 15.97
CA LEU A 97 8.06 -28.42 15.53
C LEU A 97 8.92 -29.70 15.61
N TYR A 98 9.58 -30.02 14.49
CA TYR A 98 10.54 -31.12 14.36
C TYR A 98 11.91 -30.56 13.93
N LEU A 99 12.96 -30.99 14.63
CA LEU A 99 14.34 -30.61 14.36
C LEU A 99 14.93 -31.61 13.35
N ALA A 100 15.30 -31.16 12.15
CA ALA A 100 15.77 -32.05 11.10
C ALA A 100 17.16 -32.61 11.40
N LEU A 101 17.34 -33.92 11.22
CA LEU A 101 18.65 -34.60 11.26
C LEU A 101 19.08 -34.96 9.83
N ALA A 102 20.26 -35.59 9.68
CA ALA A 102 20.83 -35.83 8.36
C ALA A 102 19.95 -36.70 7.44
N ASP A 103 19.10 -37.57 8.00
CA ASP A 103 18.17 -38.45 7.28
C ASP A 103 16.72 -37.92 7.25
N ALA A 104 16.50 -36.64 7.57
CA ALA A 104 15.18 -36.02 7.59
C ALA A 104 14.48 -36.03 6.22
N ASP A 105 13.20 -36.35 6.23
CA ASP A 105 12.30 -36.24 5.08
C ASP A 105 11.41 -34.99 5.26
N PRO A 106 11.49 -33.98 4.37
CA PRO A 106 10.69 -32.77 4.48
C PRO A 106 9.18 -32.99 4.24
N ASP A 107 8.80 -34.03 3.48
CA ASP A 107 7.40 -34.37 3.19
C ASP A 107 6.76 -35.16 4.34
N TYR A 108 7.58 -35.90 5.09
CA TYR A 108 7.16 -36.66 6.27
C TYR A 108 7.99 -36.27 7.50
N PRO A 109 7.67 -35.14 8.18
CA PRO A 109 8.44 -34.61 9.30
C PRO A 109 8.65 -35.56 10.49
N GLN A 110 7.97 -36.70 10.54
CA GLN A 110 8.14 -37.73 11.56
C GLN A 110 9.34 -38.67 11.30
N LEU A 111 9.92 -38.63 10.10
CA LEU A 111 11.05 -39.47 9.68
C LEU A 111 12.35 -38.67 9.71
N GLY A 112 13.40 -39.24 10.34
CA GLY A 112 14.73 -38.61 10.38
C GLY A 112 14.80 -37.27 11.12
N THR A 113 13.87 -37.00 12.04
CA THR A 113 13.83 -35.76 12.82
C THR A 113 13.79 -36.03 14.33
N LEU A 114 13.96 -34.97 15.12
CA LEU A 114 13.73 -34.97 16.56
C LEU A 114 12.56 -34.03 16.91
N PRO A 115 11.41 -34.53 17.41
CA PRO A 115 10.33 -33.69 17.89
C PRO A 115 10.79 -32.79 19.04
N TYR A 116 10.55 -31.48 18.94
CA TYR A 116 10.99 -30.52 19.96
C TYR A 116 10.34 -30.79 21.33
N LEU A 117 9.06 -31.18 21.35
CA LEU A 117 8.34 -31.54 22.57
C LEU A 117 9.05 -32.65 23.34
N GLN A 118 9.54 -33.68 22.64
CA GLN A 118 10.26 -34.78 23.27
C GLN A 118 11.57 -34.31 23.91
N LEU A 119 12.32 -33.44 23.23
CA LEU A 119 13.55 -32.85 23.76
C LEU A 119 13.28 -32.01 25.02
N ARG A 120 12.28 -31.13 24.96
CA ARG A 120 11.89 -30.26 26.07
C ARG A 120 11.44 -31.07 27.30
N ASP A 121 10.58 -32.07 27.10
CA ASP A 121 10.05 -32.87 28.21
C ASP A 121 11.18 -33.66 28.88
N LEU A 122 12.13 -34.18 28.10
CA LEU A 122 13.31 -34.84 28.63
C LEU A 122 14.19 -33.88 29.46
N MET A 123 14.43 -32.65 28.97
CA MET A 123 15.19 -31.63 29.69
C MET A 123 14.54 -31.28 31.03
N ARG A 124 13.20 -31.16 31.07
CA ARG A 124 12.45 -30.88 32.30
C ARG A 124 12.49 -32.04 33.28
N GLN A 125 12.23 -33.26 32.82
CA GLN A 125 12.19 -34.45 33.66
C GLN A 125 13.57 -34.80 34.24
N SER A 126 14.59 -34.84 33.37
CA SER A 126 15.94 -35.25 33.76
C SER A 126 16.73 -34.13 34.43
N GLY A 127 16.42 -32.87 34.11
CA GLY A 127 17.10 -31.67 34.61
C GLY A 127 16.33 -30.93 35.70
N HIS A 128 15.50 -31.61 36.48
CA HIS A 128 14.72 -30.99 37.57
C HIS A 128 15.61 -30.31 38.63
N ARG A 129 16.86 -30.76 38.79
CA ARG A 129 17.86 -30.16 39.69
C ARG A 129 18.53 -28.91 39.11
N ALA A 130 18.45 -28.67 37.80
CA ALA A 130 19.08 -27.53 37.16
C ALA A 130 18.28 -26.26 37.45
N ARG A 131 18.93 -25.26 38.05
CA ARG A 131 18.32 -23.95 38.35
C ARG A 131 17.76 -23.23 37.11
N HIS A 132 18.43 -23.38 35.97
CA HIS A 132 18.08 -22.77 34.70
C HIS A 132 18.19 -23.80 33.57
N ARG A 133 17.17 -23.89 32.73
CA ARG A 133 17.20 -24.69 31.50
C ARG A 133 17.00 -23.77 30.30
N VAL A 134 18.04 -23.61 29.51
CA VAL A 134 18.07 -22.72 28.35
C VAL A 134 18.08 -23.57 27.08
N THR A 135 17.12 -23.30 26.20
CA THR A 135 17.08 -23.84 24.85
C THR A 135 17.31 -22.71 23.85
N VAL A 136 18.19 -22.91 22.88
CA VAL A 136 18.43 -21.98 21.79
C VAL A 136 18.20 -22.70 20.47
N LEU A 137 17.22 -22.26 19.69
CA LEU A 137 16.81 -22.87 18.43
C LEU A 137 17.09 -21.93 17.27
N ASP A 138 18.08 -22.27 16.45
CA ASP A 138 18.36 -21.59 15.19
C ASP A 138 17.92 -22.45 13.99
N CYS A 139 16.62 -22.46 13.75
CA CYS A 139 15.98 -23.22 12.67
C CYS A 139 14.68 -22.56 12.22
N CYS A 140 14.20 -22.90 11.01
CA CYS A 140 12.91 -22.46 10.51
C CYS A 140 11.76 -22.82 11.48
N TYR A 141 10.75 -21.94 11.57
CA TYR A 141 9.57 -22.13 12.42
C TYR A 141 9.89 -22.29 13.92
N SER A 142 11.07 -21.89 14.37
CA SER A 142 11.52 -22.03 15.76
C SER A 142 10.60 -21.30 16.76
N GLY A 143 9.93 -20.21 16.36
CA GLY A 143 8.93 -19.51 17.18
C GLY A 143 7.72 -20.34 17.63
N ILE A 144 7.43 -21.47 16.97
CA ILE A 144 6.41 -22.45 17.40
C ILE A 144 6.73 -22.99 18.81
N ALA A 145 8.01 -23.10 19.17
CA ALA A 145 8.46 -23.57 20.48
C ALA A 145 7.92 -22.75 21.66
N GLY A 146 7.58 -21.46 21.43
CA GLY A 146 6.99 -20.57 22.42
C GLY A 146 5.56 -20.93 22.80
N GLY A 147 4.70 -21.20 21.80
CA GLY A 147 3.29 -21.61 22.00
C GLY A 147 3.14 -22.99 22.63
N MET A 148 4.20 -23.78 22.66
CA MET A 148 4.24 -25.09 23.31
C MET A 148 4.63 -25.00 24.80
N SER A 149 5.14 -23.87 25.28
CA SER A 149 5.45 -23.70 26.71
C SER A 149 4.18 -23.34 27.50
N PRO A 150 3.89 -23.98 28.65
CA PRO A 150 2.67 -23.68 29.40
C PRO A 150 2.65 -22.21 29.88
N THR A 151 1.53 -21.54 29.65
CA THR A 151 1.24 -20.14 29.97
C THR A 151 0.99 -19.87 31.46
N THR A 152 1.08 -20.89 32.32
CA THR A 152 0.87 -20.78 33.76
C THR A 152 2.18 -21.01 34.52
N ALA A 153 2.51 -20.08 35.40
CA ALA A 153 3.59 -20.26 36.37
C ALA A 153 3.29 -21.51 37.22
N PRO A 154 4.26 -22.41 37.46
CA PRO A 154 4.04 -23.59 38.29
C PRO A 154 3.60 -23.15 39.68
N SER A 155 2.63 -23.88 40.25
CA SER A 155 2.15 -23.61 41.59
C SER A 155 3.25 -23.83 42.63
N ARG A 156 3.14 -23.16 43.78
CA ARG A 156 4.10 -23.31 44.89
C ARG A 156 4.29 -24.78 45.32
N ASP A 157 3.23 -25.58 45.22
CA ASP A 157 3.27 -27.02 45.55
C ASP A 157 4.06 -27.84 44.51
N GLU A 158 3.98 -27.48 43.23
CA GLU A 158 4.79 -28.11 42.16
C GLU A 158 6.28 -27.74 42.28
N LEU A 159 6.58 -26.52 42.72
CA LEU A 159 7.94 -26.06 43.01
C LEU A 159 8.53 -26.74 44.25
N ALA A 160 7.76 -26.86 45.34
CA ALA A 160 8.20 -27.56 46.56
C ALA A 160 8.50 -29.04 46.30
N HIS A 161 7.72 -29.68 45.43
CA HIS A 161 7.92 -31.08 45.09
C HIS A 161 9.12 -31.31 44.15
N ALA A 162 9.43 -30.36 43.27
CA ALA A 162 10.60 -30.40 42.39
C ALA A 162 11.93 -30.09 43.11
N LEU A 163 11.88 -29.40 44.24
CA LEU A 163 13.05 -28.97 45.03
C LEU A 163 13.39 -29.92 46.21
N ASP A 164 12.61 -30.98 46.44
CA ASP A 164 12.75 -31.92 47.57
C ASP A 164 12.81 -31.23 48.94
N GLU A 165 12.01 -30.17 49.13
CA GLU A 165 11.84 -29.51 50.43
C GLU A 165 11.01 -30.41 51.36
N ARG A 166 11.68 -31.28 52.12
CA ARG A 166 11.03 -31.96 53.25
C ARG A 166 10.65 -30.93 54.29
N ALA A 167 9.37 -30.93 54.65
CA ALA A 167 8.80 -30.21 55.78
C ALA A 167 9.64 -30.42 57.05
N HIS A 168 10.50 -29.44 57.37
CA HIS A 168 11.04 -29.28 58.71
C HIS A 168 10.03 -28.51 59.54
N ALA A 169 9.17 -29.27 60.21
CA ALA A 169 8.48 -28.81 61.39
C ALA A 169 9.49 -28.45 62.49
N ASN A 170 9.34 -27.22 63.02
CA ASN A 170 9.56 -26.78 64.41
C ASN A 170 10.43 -25.52 64.54
N GLY A 171 9.88 -24.52 65.25
CA GLY A 171 10.64 -23.49 65.94
C GLY A 171 10.02 -22.11 65.85
N ALA A 172 9.27 -21.73 66.89
CA ALA A 172 8.68 -20.42 67.09
C ALA A 172 9.73 -19.31 67.22
N ASP A 173 9.43 -18.10 66.70
CA ASP A 173 9.57 -16.86 67.46
C ASP A 173 8.72 -15.74 66.83
N GLU A 174 7.98 -15.02 67.66
CA GLU A 174 7.22 -13.81 67.29
C GLU A 174 8.15 -12.59 67.42
N GLY A 175 8.16 -11.69 66.43
CA GLY A 175 8.95 -10.45 66.50
C GLY A 175 8.71 -9.47 65.36
N GLU A 176 7.94 -8.43 65.68
CA GLU A 176 7.75 -7.09 65.09
C GLU A 176 8.47 -6.62 63.81
N HIS A 177 7.64 -6.08 62.90
CA HIS A 177 7.82 -4.92 62.01
C HIS A 177 9.13 -4.69 61.23
N GLY A 178 9.03 -4.89 59.91
CA GLY A 178 9.81 -4.18 58.91
C GLY A 178 9.22 -4.41 57.50
N GLN A 179 8.62 -3.38 56.90
CA GLN A 179 8.35 -3.37 55.45
C GLN A 179 9.71 -3.32 54.74
N GLY A 180 10.10 -4.41 54.11
CA GLY A 180 11.35 -4.54 53.35
C GLY A 180 11.20 -5.58 52.25
N GLU A 181 11.28 -5.09 51.01
CA GLU A 181 11.88 -5.68 49.81
C GLU A 181 11.69 -7.20 49.54
N ASP A 182 10.90 -7.46 48.50
CA ASP A 182 11.13 -8.48 47.46
C ASP A 182 11.67 -9.85 47.91
N SER A 183 10.72 -10.65 48.38
CA SER A 183 10.74 -12.11 48.48
C SER A 183 11.67 -12.81 47.48
N HIS A 184 12.65 -13.55 47.99
CA HIS A 184 13.62 -14.40 47.27
C HIS A 184 12.99 -15.61 46.50
N GLY A 185 12.04 -15.38 45.58
CA GLY A 185 11.32 -16.45 44.86
C GLY A 185 11.66 -16.67 43.38
N ASP A 186 12.19 -15.68 42.65
CA ASP A 186 12.07 -15.65 41.17
C ASP A 186 13.29 -16.15 40.38
N SER A 187 14.28 -16.79 41.00
CA SER A 187 15.57 -17.08 40.33
C SER A 187 15.67 -18.46 39.66
N TYR A 188 14.57 -19.07 39.24
CA TYR A 188 14.50 -20.40 38.61
C TYR A 188 13.54 -20.39 37.42
N GLY A 189 13.89 -21.06 36.30
CA GLY A 189 12.97 -21.18 35.18
C GLY A 189 13.54 -21.70 33.87
N ASP A 190 12.63 -22.04 32.96
CA ASP A 190 12.93 -22.39 31.57
C ASP A 190 13.01 -21.15 30.69
N CYS A 191 13.95 -21.18 29.75
CA CYS A 191 14.10 -20.16 28.72
C CYS A 191 14.23 -20.83 27.35
N VAL A 192 13.53 -20.29 26.35
CA VAL A 192 13.64 -20.66 24.94
C VAL A 192 13.94 -19.40 24.13
N LEU A 193 15.07 -19.40 23.41
CA LEU A 193 15.44 -18.39 22.42
C LEU A 193 15.24 -18.98 21.02
N THR A 194 14.57 -18.25 20.14
CA THR A 194 14.29 -18.69 18.76
C THR A 194 14.82 -17.67 17.77
N SER A 195 15.33 -18.14 16.62
CA SER A 195 15.88 -17.27 15.59
C SER A 195 14.84 -16.60 14.70
N ALA A 196 13.58 -17.07 14.71
CA ALA A 196 12.49 -16.52 13.91
C ALA A 196 11.11 -16.66 14.59
N PRO A 197 10.09 -15.89 14.14
CA PRO A 197 8.69 -16.10 14.52
C PRO A 197 8.10 -17.44 14.05
N ALA A 198 6.96 -17.83 14.63
CA ALA A 198 6.32 -19.14 14.38
C ALA A 198 5.96 -19.41 12.90
N GLU A 199 5.63 -18.37 12.14
CA GLU A 199 5.27 -18.48 10.71
C GLU A 199 6.43 -18.17 9.76
N SER A 200 7.62 -17.87 10.29
CA SER A 200 8.75 -17.38 9.51
C SER A 200 9.86 -18.42 9.40
N ARG A 201 10.57 -18.39 8.26
CA ARG A 201 11.78 -19.19 8.04
C ARG A 201 12.99 -18.50 8.69
N SER A 202 13.90 -19.28 9.27
CA SER A 202 15.22 -18.77 9.68
C SER A 202 16.06 -18.51 8.44
N PHE A 203 16.98 -17.55 8.52
CA PHE A 203 17.70 -17.01 7.37
C PHE A 203 19.21 -17.20 7.47
N VAL A 204 19.81 -17.65 6.36
CA VAL A 204 21.26 -17.72 6.17
C VAL A 204 21.60 -16.98 4.89
N ARG A 205 22.46 -15.96 4.97
CA ARG A 205 22.89 -15.20 3.79
C ARG A 205 23.76 -16.07 2.88
N PRO A 206 23.64 -15.96 1.55
CA PRO A 206 24.55 -16.64 0.62
C PRO A 206 26.01 -16.30 0.95
N GLY A 207 26.82 -17.32 1.25
CA GLY A 207 28.26 -17.18 1.57
C GLY A 207 28.59 -16.76 3.01
N ALA A 208 27.61 -16.64 3.91
CA ALA A 208 27.88 -16.34 5.32
C ALA A 208 28.53 -17.53 6.06
N ALA A 209 29.46 -17.23 6.96
CA ALA A 209 30.17 -18.24 7.77
C ALA A 209 29.28 -18.90 8.85
N PHE A 210 28.21 -18.20 9.27
CA PHE A 210 27.28 -18.63 10.31
C PHE A 210 25.84 -18.31 9.89
N PRO A 211 24.82 -19.05 10.40
CA PRO A 211 23.44 -18.60 10.37
C PRO A 211 23.32 -17.23 11.04
N GLU A 212 22.40 -16.38 10.60
CA GLU A 212 22.45 -14.95 10.97
C GLU A 212 22.25 -14.71 12.47
N PHE A 213 21.28 -15.40 13.10
CA PHE A 213 21.07 -15.33 14.55
C PHE A 213 22.30 -15.84 15.32
N THR A 214 22.80 -17.02 14.95
CA THR A 214 24.02 -17.60 15.55
C THR A 214 25.25 -16.70 15.36
N GLY A 215 25.40 -16.08 14.20
CA GLY A 215 26.51 -15.16 13.90
C GLY A 215 26.47 -13.91 14.77
N GLU A 216 25.30 -13.31 14.96
CA GLU A 216 25.13 -12.16 15.86
C GLU A 216 25.29 -12.54 17.34
N LEU A 217 24.83 -13.73 17.74
CA LEU A 217 25.06 -14.26 19.09
C LEU A 217 26.56 -14.45 19.37
N ILE A 218 27.28 -15.09 18.45
CA ILE A 218 28.73 -15.26 18.50
C ILE A 218 29.43 -13.90 18.58
N THR A 219 29.10 -12.99 17.67
CA THR A 219 29.70 -11.64 17.61
C THR A 219 29.48 -10.89 18.93
N THR A 220 28.28 -11.00 19.50
CA THR A 220 27.94 -10.35 20.78
C THR A 220 28.73 -10.93 21.95
N LEU A 221 28.89 -12.26 22.02
CA LEU A 221 29.66 -12.92 23.07
C LEU A 221 31.18 -12.70 22.92
N GLU A 222 31.69 -12.57 21.70
CA GLU A 222 33.11 -12.32 21.41
C GLU A 222 33.54 -10.89 21.67
N ALA A 223 32.76 -9.94 21.19
CA ALA A 223 33.06 -8.51 21.32
C ALA A 223 32.60 -7.94 22.67
N GLY A 224 31.59 -8.55 23.28
CA GLY A 224 30.92 -7.99 24.44
C GLY A 224 29.98 -6.83 24.09
N ILE A 225 29.37 -6.24 25.12
CA ILE A 225 28.47 -5.09 24.99
C ILE A 225 29.07 -3.91 25.74
N THR A 226 29.58 -2.92 25.01
CA THR A 226 30.13 -1.69 25.60
C THR A 226 29.10 -1.01 26.51
N GLY A 227 29.54 -0.60 27.70
CA GLY A 227 28.67 0.05 28.69
C GLY A 227 27.72 -0.87 29.47
N ALA A 228 27.77 -2.19 29.26
CA ALA A 228 26.95 -3.15 30.01
C ALA A 228 27.55 -3.58 31.36
N GLY A 229 28.75 -3.08 31.72
CA GLY A 229 29.49 -3.52 32.91
C GLY A 229 30.27 -4.82 32.67
N PRO A 230 30.94 -5.38 33.70
CA PRO A 230 31.81 -6.55 33.54
C PRO A 230 31.06 -7.86 33.24
N LEU A 231 29.73 -7.89 33.42
CA LEU A 231 28.87 -9.03 33.16
C LEU A 231 27.70 -8.62 32.24
N ILE A 232 27.34 -9.47 31.30
CA ILE A 232 26.14 -9.32 30.44
C ILE A 232 25.14 -10.43 30.73
N SER A 233 23.87 -10.09 30.94
CA SER A 233 22.81 -11.09 31.11
C SER A 233 22.41 -11.71 29.77
N LEU A 234 21.84 -12.92 29.80
CA LEU A 234 21.30 -13.59 28.61
C LEU A 234 20.19 -12.75 27.95
N GLU A 235 19.36 -12.06 28.74
CA GLU A 235 18.35 -11.11 28.23
C GLU A 235 19.02 -9.96 27.45
N ARG A 236 20.09 -9.37 27.99
CA ARG A 236 20.80 -8.25 27.34
C ARG A 236 21.54 -8.69 26.08
N THR A 237 22.08 -9.91 26.07
CA THR A 237 22.65 -10.54 24.88
C THR A 237 21.57 -10.74 23.80
N TRP A 238 20.39 -11.26 24.16
CA TRP A 238 19.28 -11.44 23.21
C TRP A 238 18.75 -10.11 22.67
N LEU A 239 18.58 -9.08 23.51
CA LEU A 239 18.16 -7.74 23.08
C LEU A 239 19.13 -7.18 22.05
N ARG A 240 20.45 -7.31 22.29
CA ARG A 240 21.48 -6.87 21.36
C ARG A 240 21.40 -7.59 20.02
N VAL A 241 21.22 -8.92 20.04
CA VAL A 241 21.04 -9.74 18.82
C VAL A 241 19.78 -9.31 18.07
N ARG A 242 18.66 -9.13 18.77
CA ARG A 242 17.38 -8.69 18.19
C ARG A 242 17.50 -7.32 17.53
N ASP A 243 18.12 -6.35 18.19
CA ASP A 243 18.30 -5.00 17.63
C ASP A 243 19.15 -5.04 16.36
N ARG A 244 20.21 -5.86 16.34
CA ARG A 244 21.06 -6.05 15.15
C ARG A 244 20.32 -6.74 14.01
N MET A 245 19.55 -7.80 14.28
CA MET A 245 18.74 -8.48 13.27
C MET A 245 17.64 -7.56 12.71
N ARG A 246 16.95 -6.79 13.55
CA ARG A 246 15.96 -5.79 13.11
C ARG A 246 16.56 -4.69 12.24
N SER A 247 17.74 -4.18 12.61
CA SER A 247 18.43 -3.15 11.81
C SER A 247 18.80 -3.60 10.39
N ARG A 248 18.77 -4.90 10.13
CA ARG A 248 19.12 -5.51 8.84
C ARG A 248 17.93 -6.15 8.11
N ASN A 249 16.71 -5.91 8.57
CA ASN A 249 15.47 -6.50 8.05
C ASN A 249 15.46 -8.04 8.05
N SER A 250 16.12 -8.67 9.03
CA SER A 250 16.09 -10.12 9.23
C SER A 250 14.87 -10.53 10.07
N PRO A 251 14.42 -11.81 10.02
CA PRO A 251 13.35 -12.31 10.88
C PRO A 251 13.63 -12.01 12.36
N GLU A 252 12.63 -11.50 13.08
CA GLU A 252 12.83 -11.06 14.47
C GLU A 252 12.95 -12.28 15.42
N PRO A 253 14.08 -12.45 16.13
CA PRO A 253 14.23 -13.55 17.07
C PRO A 253 13.26 -13.37 18.25
N GLN A 254 12.72 -14.47 18.79
CA GLN A 254 11.79 -14.45 19.91
C GLN A 254 12.46 -14.99 21.19
N HIS A 255 11.92 -14.60 22.34
CA HIS A 255 12.39 -15.03 23.65
C HIS A 255 11.18 -15.35 24.53
N PHE A 256 11.19 -16.56 25.09
CA PHE A 256 10.18 -17.06 26.01
C PHE A 256 10.89 -17.49 27.29
N ALA A 257 10.63 -16.83 28.42
CA ALA A 257 11.26 -17.19 29.69
C ALA A 257 10.28 -17.12 30.85
N GLN A 258 10.40 -18.06 31.77
CA GLN A 258 9.69 -18.07 33.05
C GLN A 258 10.48 -17.26 34.10
N ASN A 259 9.75 -16.56 34.98
CA ASN A 259 10.30 -15.87 36.16
C ASN A 259 11.51 -14.95 35.89
N ASN A 260 11.55 -14.27 34.75
CA ASN A 260 12.70 -13.44 34.34
C ASN A 260 14.07 -14.18 34.37
N ALA A 261 14.09 -15.50 34.21
CA ALA A 261 15.31 -16.32 34.35
C ALA A 261 16.50 -15.80 33.54
N THR A 262 16.26 -15.22 32.36
CA THR A 262 17.29 -14.65 31.49
C THR A 262 17.97 -13.39 32.01
N ARG A 263 17.39 -12.72 33.01
CA ARG A 263 18.05 -11.62 33.76
C ARG A 263 19.07 -12.12 34.77
N HIS A 264 18.99 -13.39 35.15
CA HIS A 264 19.80 -13.99 36.20
C HIS A 264 20.95 -14.85 35.65
N ILE A 265 20.91 -15.23 34.37
CA ILE A 265 21.97 -15.95 33.67
C ILE A 265 22.93 -14.92 33.07
N HIS A 266 24.19 -14.90 33.52
CA HIS A 266 25.19 -13.91 33.13
C HIS A 266 26.42 -14.54 32.49
N PHE A 267 27.10 -13.79 31.63
CA PHE A 267 28.40 -14.11 31.03
C PHE A 267 29.39 -12.97 31.29
N HIS A 268 30.69 -13.27 31.26
CA HIS A 268 31.73 -12.24 31.28
C HIS A 268 31.60 -11.35 30.04
N ASN A 269 31.64 -10.03 30.26
CA ASN A 269 31.65 -9.07 29.17
C ASN A 269 33.09 -8.81 28.71
N ARG A 270 33.39 -9.12 27.45
CA ARG A 270 34.73 -8.99 26.87
C ARG A 270 35.09 -7.56 26.44
N ALA A 271 34.15 -6.61 26.51
CA ALA A 271 34.43 -5.21 26.23
C ALA A 271 35.27 -4.59 27.38
N THR A 272 36.51 -4.17 27.09
CA THR A 272 37.46 -3.65 28.09
C THR A 272 37.20 -2.20 28.50
N ASP A 273 37.37 -1.92 29.80
CA ASP A 273 37.22 -0.59 30.42
C ASP A 273 38.26 0.46 29.97
N GLU A 274 39.33 0.09 29.23
CA GLU A 274 40.34 1.05 28.73
C GLU A 274 39.81 1.99 27.62
N GLN A 275 38.66 1.67 27.01
CA GLN A 275 37.91 2.61 26.18
C GLN A 275 37.14 3.69 26.98
N ARG A 276 37.19 3.67 28.33
CA ARG A 276 36.66 4.76 29.18
C ARG A 276 37.46 6.07 29.12
N ALA A 277 38.70 6.07 28.64
CA ALA A 277 39.59 7.23 28.75
C ALA A 277 39.83 8.01 27.44
N SER A 278 39.37 7.49 26.29
CA SER A 278 39.46 8.20 25.00
C SER A 278 38.15 8.23 24.22
N ASP A 279 37.08 7.66 24.76
CA ASP A 279 35.74 7.76 24.20
C ASP A 279 34.88 8.51 25.23
N PRO A 280 34.30 9.68 24.91
CA PRO A 280 33.27 10.25 25.76
C PRO A 280 32.11 9.23 25.82
N GLY A 281 31.25 9.29 26.84
CA GLY A 281 30.03 8.46 26.87
C GLY A 281 29.17 8.68 25.60
N PRO A 282 27.92 8.17 25.52
CA PRO A 282 26.98 8.63 24.51
C PRO A 282 26.58 10.09 24.82
N GLY A 283 27.54 11.01 24.73
CA GLY A 283 27.35 12.42 24.50
C GLY A 283 27.05 12.53 23.02
N THR A 284 25.84 12.96 22.75
CA THR A 284 25.33 13.46 21.48
C THR A 284 26.47 13.94 20.57
N SER A 285 26.74 13.24 19.46
CA SER A 285 27.77 13.66 18.48
C SER A 285 27.62 15.15 18.19
N ALA A 286 28.72 15.91 18.10
CA ALA A 286 28.66 17.34 17.80
C ALA A 286 27.82 17.63 16.53
N ALA A 287 27.82 16.70 15.57
CA ALA A 287 26.99 16.75 14.38
C ALA A 287 25.49 16.54 14.66
N HIS A 288 25.13 15.68 15.61
CA HIS A 288 23.75 15.52 16.07
C HIS A 288 23.29 16.77 16.85
N LEU A 289 24.09 17.29 17.77
CA LEU A 289 23.75 18.52 18.52
C LEU A 289 23.55 19.72 17.58
N ALA A 290 24.41 19.84 16.55
CA ALA A 290 24.27 20.85 15.53
C ALA A 290 22.99 20.67 14.70
N ALA A 291 22.68 19.43 14.27
CA ALA A 291 21.45 19.12 13.53
C ALA A 291 20.19 19.40 14.37
N LEU A 292 20.19 19.00 15.65
CA LEU A 292 19.11 19.25 16.59
C LEU A 292 18.89 20.75 16.77
N ALA A 293 19.95 21.51 17.02
CA ALA A 293 19.85 22.95 17.16
C ALA A 293 19.37 23.64 15.87
N ALA A 294 19.77 23.14 14.70
CA ALA A 294 19.29 23.64 13.41
C ALA A 294 17.79 23.35 13.20
N ALA A 295 17.36 22.11 13.45
CA ALA A 295 15.96 21.70 13.34
C ALA A 295 15.07 22.48 14.32
N GLU A 296 15.50 22.65 15.58
CA GLU A 296 14.77 23.42 16.59
C GLU A 296 14.62 24.89 16.19
N ARG A 297 15.72 25.54 15.75
CA ARG A 297 15.65 26.93 15.27
C ARG A 297 14.67 27.08 14.10
N ALA A 298 14.77 26.19 13.11
CA ALA A 298 13.89 26.22 11.95
C ALA A 298 12.41 25.99 12.32
N ALA A 299 12.12 25.05 13.25
CA ALA A 299 10.78 24.85 13.75
C ALA A 299 10.24 26.10 14.47
N ARG A 300 11.08 26.77 15.28
CA ARG A 300 10.69 27.98 16.03
C ARG A 300 10.48 29.22 15.18
N GLU A 301 11.05 29.27 13.97
CA GLU A 301 10.82 30.34 12.99
C GLU A 301 9.43 30.26 12.33
N ILE A 302 8.71 29.15 12.47
CA ILE A 302 7.35 29.00 11.92
C ILE A 302 6.38 29.89 12.70
N PRO A 303 5.66 30.83 12.02
CA PRO A 303 4.74 31.74 12.69
C PRO A 303 3.51 31.03 13.26
N ASP A 304 3.04 29.98 12.58
CA ASP A 304 1.89 29.18 13.00
C ASP A 304 2.24 28.30 14.21
N VAL A 305 1.51 28.50 15.32
CA VAL A 305 1.75 27.78 16.58
C VAL A 305 1.54 26.28 16.40
N PHE A 306 0.48 25.88 15.69
CA PHE A 306 0.16 24.48 15.46
C PHE A 306 1.26 23.79 14.63
N GLY A 307 1.65 24.38 13.50
CA GLY A 307 2.73 23.89 12.64
C GLY A 307 4.08 23.80 13.35
N ARG A 308 4.41 24.79 14.19
CA ARG A 308 5.61 24.78 15.04
C ARG A 308 5.60 23.61 16.03
N MET A 309 4.52 23.45 16.79
CA MET A 309 4.40 22.39 17.80
C MET A 309 4.38 21.00 17.16
N ARG A 310 3.75 20.87 15.98
CA ARG A 310 3.79 19.64 15.19
C ARG A 310 5.23 19.21 14.87
N LEU A 311 6.09 20.16 14.49
CA LEU A 311 7.51 19.86 14.21
C LEU A 311 8.34 19.63 15.47
N LEU A 312 8.07 20.33 16.57
CA LEU A 312 8.73 20.04 17.84
C LEU A 312 8.44 18.61 18.32
N ALA A 313 7.23 18.08 18.07
CA ALA A 313 6.92 16.68 18.35
C ALA A 313 7.75 15.71 17.48
N GLU A 314 7.95 16.01 16.19
CA GLU A 314 8.81 15.21 15.31
C GLU A 314 10.28 15.25 15.75
N ILE A 315 10.76 16.43 16.19
CA ILE A 315 12.09 16.60 16.78
C ILE A 315 12.21 15.77 18.05
N ALA A 316 11.21 15.84 18.94
CA ALA A 316 11.18 15.06 20.17
C ALA A 316 11.35 13.56 19.88
N GLY A 317 10.58 13.03 18.92
CA GLY A 317 10.68 11.63 18.48
C GLY A 317 12.05 11.27 17.93
N ALA A 318 12.65 12.14 17.10
CA ALA A 318 14.00 11.93 16.57
C ALA A 318 15.08 11.99 17.68
N THR A 319 14.89 12.78 18.74
CA THR A 319 15.85 12.89 19.85
C THR A 319 15.68 11.86 20.95
N ALA A 320 14.56 11.15 21.00
CA ALA A 320 14.17 10.32 22.15
C ALA A 320 15.22 9.27 22.55
N THR A 321 15.97 8.73 21.59
CA THR A 321 17.01 7.72 21.84
C THR A 321 18.36 8.31 22.24
N VAL A 322 18.63 9.58 21.87
CA VAL A 322 19.94 10.23 22.04
C VAL A 322 19.96 11.21 23.20
N ASP A 323 18.88 11.98 23.40
CA ASP A 323 18.69 12.92 24.50
C ASP A 323 17.23 12.82 25.03
N PRO A 324 16.96 11.81 25.88
CA PRO A 324 15.62 11.55 26.42
C PRO A 324 15.03 12.72 27.21
N ASP A 325 15.86 13.49 27.92
CA ASP A 325 15.41 14.59 28.76
C ASP A 325 14.92 15.76 27.90
N ARG A 326 15.66 16.07 26.83
CA ARG A 326 15.26 17.10 25.88
C ARG A 326 14.05 16.67 25.04
N ALA A 327 13.96 15.39 24.69
CA ALA A 327 12.76 14.84 24.06
C ALA A 327 11.52 15.00 24.95
N ARG A 328 11.62 14.68 26.26
CA ARG A 328 10.54 14.92 27.24
C ARG A 328 10.17 16.39 27.33
N HIS A 329 11.15 17.29 27.37
CA HIS A 329 10.92 18.73 27.41
C HIS A 329 10.10 19.23 26.20
N PHE A 330 10.47 18.80 24.99
CA PHE A 330 9.71 19.14 23.78
C PHE A 330 8.31 18.54 23.80
N ALA A 331 8.16 17.28 24.21
CA ALA A 331 6.84 16.65 24.35
C ALA A 331 5.95 17.41 25.34
N ASP A 332 6.49 17.85 26.49
CA ASP A 332 5.77 18.66 27.46
C ASP A 332 5.37 20.04 26.91
N GLU A 333 6.22 20.65 26.07
CA GLU A 333 5.89 21.88 25.37
C GLU A 333 4.72 21.70 24.40
N VAL A 334 4.75 20.63 23.62
CA VAL A 334 3.68 20.27 22.66
C VAL A 334 2.37 19.99 23.39
N ILE A 335 2.39 19.25 24.50
CA ILE A 335 1.19 18.94 25.30
C ILE A 335 0.58 20.22 25.86
N ARG A 336 1.40 21.15 26.37
CA ARG A 336 0.91 22.42 26.91
C ARG A 336 0.23 23.25 25.83
N ALA A 337 0.88 23.44 24.68
CA ALA A 337 0.32 24.18 23.56
C ALA A 337 -0.94 23.50 22.99
N GLY A 338 -0.97 22.16 22.95
CA GLY A 338 -2.15 21.39 22.55
C GLY A 338 -3.36 21.67 23.47
N ARG A 339 -3.15 21.74 24.79
CA ARG A 339 -4.22 22.07 25.75
C ARG A 339 -4.73 23.51 25.61
N GLU A 340 -3.88 24.42 25.19
CA GLU A 340 -4.22 25.83 24.93
C GLU A 340 -4.88 26.03 23.56
N THR A 341 -4.83 25.03 22.67
CA THR A 341 -5.41 25.10 21.32
C THR A 341 -6.94 24.99 21.40
N THR A 342 -7.63 25.92 20.72
CA THR A 342 -9.10 25.98 20.69
C THR A 342 -9.71 25.00 19.69
N ASP A 343 -8.99 24.64 18.63
CA ASP A 343 -9.43 23.64 17.65
C ASP A 343 -9.22 22.23 18.22
N PRO A 344 -10.31 21.46 18.43
CA PRO A 344 -10.23 20.12 19.03
C PRO A 344 -9.48 19.11 18.15
N THR A 345 -9.49 19.28 16.82
CA THR A 345 -8.79 18.41 15.87
C THR A 345 -7.28 18.63 15.97
N GLN A 346 -6.88 19.90 16.00
CA GLN A 346 -5.47 20.27 16.19
C GLN A 346 -4.96 19.81 17.55
N ARG A 347 -5.75 19.99 18.62
CA ARG A 347 -5.42 19.51 19.96
C ARG A 347 -5.19 18.00 19.98
N ALA A 348 -6.12 17.21 19.44
CA ALA A 348 -6.00 15.76 19.40
C ALA A 348 -4.74 15.30 18.64
N LEU A 349 -4.46 15.93 17.49
CA LEU A 349 -3.29 15.61 16.69
C LEU A 349 -1.97 15.95 17.40
N LEU A 350 -1.91 17.06 18.15
CA LEU A 350 -0.74 17.39 18.97
C LEU A 350 -0.56 16.39 20.12
N MET A 351 -1.63 15.94 20.79
CA MET A 351 -1.54 14.90 21.82
C MET A 351 -1.02 13.58 21.25
N ALA A 352 -1.52 13.17 20.09
CA ALA A 352 -1.08 11.95 19.42
C ALA A 352 0.40 12.01 19.02
N LYS A 353 0.86 13.13 18.45
CA LYS A 353 2.29 13.31 18.10
C LYS A 353 3.19 13.44 19.32
N ALA A 354 2.72 14.02 20.41
CA ALA A 354 3.45 14.00 21.68
C ALA A 354 3.52 12.57 22.24
N ALA A 355 2.43 11.80 22.13
CA ALA A 355 2.40 10.40 22.55
C ALA A 355 3.43 9.56 21.80
N THR A 356 3.51 9.69 20.47
CA THR A 356 4.44 8.90 19.64
C THR A 356 5.91 9.13 20.01
N SER A 357 6.29 10.36 20.38
CA SER A 357 7.64 10.66 20.88
C SER A 357 7.90 10.16 22.31
N LEU A 358 6.84 9.92 23.10
CA LEU A 358 6.94 9.42 24.47
C LEU A 358 6.82 7.89 24.59
N VAL A 359 6.46 7.15 23.53
CA VAL A 359 6.22 5.69 23.58
C VAL A 359 7.37 4.92 24.25
N ALA A 360 8.62 5.24 23.91
CA ALA A 360 9.80 4.58 24.49
C ALA A 360 10.23 5.17 25.85
N LEU A 361 9.78 6.39 26.18
CA LEU A 361 10.24 7.16 27.34
C LEU A 361 9.29 7.05 28.54
N ASP A 362 7.98 7.03 28.29
CA ASP A 362 6.90 6.96 29.26
C ASP A 362 5.64 6.33 28.61
N PRO A 363 5.63 4.98 28.46
CA PRO A 363 4.53 4.28 27.80
C PRO A 363 3.13 4.52 28.41
N PRO A 364 2.94 4.54 29.75
CA PRO A 364 1.64 4.84 30.34
C PRO A 364 1.12 6.22 29.96
N ARG A 365 1.98 7.25 30.00
CA ARG A 365 1.61 8.61 29.62
C ARG A 365 1.31 8.73 28.15
N ALA A 366 2.09 8.07 27.29
CA ALA A 366 1.81 8.00 25.85
C ALA A 366 0.43 7.41 25.58
N ARG A 367 0.07 6.28 26.21
CA ARG A 367 -1.25 5.66 26.07
C ARG A 367 -2.39 6.60 26.47
N HIS A 368 -2.28 7.28 27.61
CA HIS A 368 -3.29 8.25 28.05
C HIS A 368 -3.48 9.39 27.05
N LEU A 369 -2.41 9.91 26.45
CA LEU A 369 -2.48 10.98 25.45
C LEU A 369 -3.17 10.51 24.16
N VAL A 370 -2.95 9.25 23.75
CA VAL A 370 -3.66 8.65 22.62
C VAL A 370 -5.15 8.50 22.95
N ASP A 371 -5.50 7.99 24.13
CA ASP A 371 -6.89 7.83 24.55
C ASP A 371 -7.62 9.19 24.61
N GLU A 372 -6.94 10.24 25.09
CA GLU A 372 -7.45 11.62 25.11
C GLU A 372 -7.67 12.16 23.69
N ALA A 373 -6.73 11.92 22.78
CA ALA A 373 -6.84 12.32 21.38
C ALA A 373 -8.03 11.62 20.70
N GLU A 374 -8.15 10.31 20.86
CA GLU A 374 -9.27 9.53 20.32
C GLU A 374 -10.62 9.99 20.85
N SER A 375 -10.73 10.17 22.16
CA SER A 375 -11.96 10.64 22.79
C SER A 375 -12.35 12.03 22.27
N THR A 376 -11.36 12.90 22.03
CA THR A 376 -11.60 14.23 21.47
C THR A 376 -12.14 14.15 20.05
N ILE A 377 -11.54 13.34 19.18
CA ILE A 377 -11.99 13.18 17.80
C ILE A 377 -13.37 12.51 17.74
N LYS A 378 -13.59 11.42 18.49
CA LYS A 378 -14.88 10.71 18.55
C LYS A 378 -16.02 11.63 19.04
N GLY A 379 -15.71 12.59 19.90
CA GLY A 379 -16.66 13.58 20.41
C GLY A 379 -17.03 14.71 19.44
N LEU A 380 -16.37 14.83 18.28
CA LEU A 380 -16.66 15.90 17.29
C LEU A 380 -18.03 15.70 16.66
N ALA A 381 -18.90 16.70 16.69
CA ALA A 381 -20.25 16.62 16.14
C ALA A 381 -20.28 16.53 14.59
N GLU A 382 -19.37 17.22 13.91
CA GLU A 382 -19.30 17.23 12.45
C GLU A 382 -18.56 16.00 11.92
N LEU A 383 -19.27 15.18 11.15
CA LEU A 383 -18.76 13.92 10.58
C LEU A 383 -17.54 14.09 9.66
N PRO A 384 -17.47 15.09 8.74
CA PRO A 384 -16.28 15.27 7.89
C PRO A 384 -15.03 15.58 8.72
N THR A 385 -15.17 16.46 9.71
CA THR A 385 -14.09 16.83 10.63
C THR A 385 -13.66 15.63 11.48
N ARG A 386 -14.62 14.82 11.94
CA ARG A 386 -14.36 13.56 12.65
C ARG A 386 -13.58 12.56 11.80
N ALA A 387 -14.03 12.29 10.57
CA ALA A 387 -13.35 11.38 9.64
C ALA A 387 -11.92 11.84 9.33
N SER A 388 -11.74 13.13 9.01
CA SER A 388 -10.40 13.69 8.81
C SER A 388 -9.55 13.60 10.08
N GLY A 389 -10.14 13.78 11.26
CA GLY A 389 -9.45 13.64 12.53
C GLY A 389 -8.97 12.21 12.79
N LEU A 390 -9.81 11.21 12.51
CA LEU A 390 -9.46 9.79 12.64
C LEU A 390 -8.33 9.39 11.67
N ALA A 391 -8.41 9.82 10.41
CA ALA A 391 -7.37 9.56 9.41
C ALA A 391 -6.01 10.17 9.84
N ASN A 392 -6.01 11.41 10.32
CA ASN A 392 -4.79 12.07 10.82
C ASN A 392 -4.23 11.38 12.06
N LEU A 393 -5.10 10.86 12.93
CA LEU A 393 -4.70 10.14 14.13
C LEU A 393 -4.10 8.77 13.79
N ALA A 394 -4.71 8.05 12.84
CA ALA A 394 -4.18 6.81 12.31
C ALA A 394 -2.78 7.01 11.72
N ASP A 395 -2.59 8.04 10.90
CA ASP A 395 -1.29 8.35 10.29
C ASP A 395 -0.22 8.69 11.34
N ALA A 396 -0.58 9.43 12.39
CA ALA A 396 0.33 9.73 13.49
C ALA A 396 0.77 8.47 14.25
N LEU A 397 -0.12 7.48 14.40
CA LEU A 397 0.12 6.26 15.17
C LEU A 397 0.69 5.11 14.33
N ALA A 398 0.67 5.21 12.99
CA ALA A 398 1.03 4.14 12.07
C ALA A 398 2.38 3.46 12.38
N ALA A 399 3.37 4.23 12.82
CA ALA A 399 4.71 3.73 13.12
C ALA A 399 4.87 3.15 14.54
N THR A 400 3.97 3.47 15.47
CA THR A 400 4.11 3.13 16.90
C THR A 400 3.06 2.14 17.40
N ASP A 401 1.85 2.17 16.86
CA ASP A 401 0.73 1.30 17.23
C ASP A 401 -0.11 1.01 15.99
N ARG A 402 0.36 0.02 15.22
CA ARG A 402 -0.20 -0.29 13.90
C ARG A 402 -1.60 -0.87 13.97
N ASP A 403 -1.88 -1.73 14.95
CA ASP A 403 -3.19 -2.35 15.12
C ASP A 403 -4.24 -1.27 15.40
N ARG A 404 -3.93 -0.34 16.31
CA ARG A 404 -4.80 0.78 16.65
C ARG A 404 -4.94 1.77 15.49
N ALA A 405 -3.87 2.04 14.75
CA ALA A 405 -3.92 2.87 13.56
C ALA A 405 -4.80 2.24 12.46
N THR A 406 -4.72 0.92 12.26
CA THR A 406 -5.57 0.19 11.31
C THR A 406 -7.04 0.29 11.69
N TRP A 407 -7.36 0.07 12.97
CA TRP A 407 -8.72 0.25 13.48
C TRP A 407 -9.25 1.68 13.25
N LEU A 408 -8.40 2.71 13.45
CA LEU A 408 -8.78 4.10 13.19
C LEU A 408 -9.04 4.38 11.69
N VAL A 409 -8.34 3.71 10.78
CA VAL A 409 -8.60 3.79 9.33
C VAL A 409 -9.96 3.18 9.00
N GLU A 410 -10.29 2.02 9.57
CA GLU A 410 -11.60 1.37 9.39
C GLU A 410 -12.73 2.27 9.90
N GLU A 411 -12.58 2.83 11.10
CA GLU A 411 -13.55 3.77 11.67
C GLU A 411 -13.68 5.06 10.85
N ALA A 412 -12.56 5.61 10.35
CA ALA A 412 -12.59 6.75 9.45
C ALA A 412 -13.38 6.42 8.18
N GLU A 413 -13.13 5.26 7.60
CA GLU A 413 -13.84 4.75 6.43
C GLU A 413 -15.35 4.60 6.71
N GLU A 414 -15.75 4.03 7.84
CA GLU A 414 -17.16 3.92 8.24
C GLU A 414 -17.84 5.29 8.37
N VAL A 415 -17.18 6.26 9.02
CA VAL A 415 -17.69 7.62 9.13
C VAL A 415 -17.82 8.26 7.75
N ILE A 416 -16.84 8.06 6.84
CA ILE A 416 -16.91 8.56 5.48
C ILE A 416 -18.10 7.97 4.73
N HIS A 417 -18.32 6.66 4.83
CA HIS A 417 -19.47 6.00 4.20
C HIS A 417 -20.81 6.56 4.70
N SER A 418 -20.88 6.98 5.97
CA SER A 418 -22.07 7.60 6.58
C SER A 418 -22.34 9.05 6.14
N LEU A 419 -21.42 9.72 5.44
CA LEU A 419 -21.60 11.10 5.01
C LEU A 419 -22.76 11.25 4.01
N PRO A 420 -23.49 12.38 4.02
CA PRO A 420 -24.55 12.64 3.05
C PRO A 420 -24.03 13.18 1.72
N ASN A 421 -22.85 13.84 1.70
CA ASN A 421 -22.30 14.54 0.54
C ASN A 421 -21.22 13.72 -0.17
N SER A 422 -21.41 13.41 -1.46
CA SER A 422 -20.48 12.63 -2.29
C SER A 422 -19.12 13.30 -2.48
N ARG A 423 -19.08 14.64 -2.51
CA ARG A 423 -17.83 15.39 -2.69
C ARG A 423 -16.96 15.36 -1.44
N ASP A 424 -17.59 15.39 -0.27
CA ASP A 424 -16.88 15.23 1.01
C ASP A 424 -16.39 13.78 1.16
N LYS A 425 -17.14 12.79 0.67
CA LYS A 425 -16.68 11.39 0.59
C LYS A 425 -15.48 11.23 -0.31
N GLU A 426 -15.52 11.81 -1.51
CA GLU A 426 -14.43 11.77 -2.48
C GLU A 426 -13.13 12.31 -1.86
N ASP A 427 -13.16 13.54 -1.33
CA ASP A 427 -11.98 14.18 -0.74
C ASP A 427 -11.42 13.36 0.43
N LEU A 428 -12.29 12.83 1.30
CA LEU A 428 -11.87 12.08 2.47
C LEU A 428 -11.37 10.68 2.14
N LEU A 429 -11.94 9.98 1.15
CA LEU A 429 -11.42 8.68 0.68
C LEU A 429 -10.07 8.85 -0.02
N ASP A 430 -9.93 9.87 -0.87
CA ASP A 430 -8.65 10.19 -1.53
C ASP A 430 -7.59 10.44 -0.47
N ARG A 431 -7.89 11.26 0.55
CA ARG A 431 -6.97 11.51 1.68
C ARG A 431 -6.67 10.26 2.52
N LEU A 432 -7.66 9.42 2.80
CA LEU A 432 -7.47 8.18 3.56
C LEU A 432 -6.53 7.20 2.82
N SER A 433 -6.58 7.18 1.48
CA SER A 433 -5.73 6.31 0.65
C SER A 433 -4.22 6.56 0.83
N TYR A 434 -3.84 7.77 1.25
CA TYR A 434 -2.45 8.17 1.51
C TYR A 434 -2.00 7.89 2.95
N CYS A 435 -2.83 7.28 3.80
CA CYS A 435 -2.43 6.93 5.16
C CYS A 435 -1.27 5.92 5.12
N GLY A 436 -0.23 6.16 5.91
CA GLY A 436 0.97 5.29 5.94
C GLY A 436 0.69 3.84 6.36
N VAL A 437 -0.41 3.59 7.09
CA VAL A 437 -0.86 2.24 7.46
C VAL A 437 -1.10 1.36 6.23
N LEU A 438 -1.50 1.98 5.11
CA LEU A 438 -1.89 1.30 3.88
C LEU A 438 -0.70 1.01 2.94
N ASP A 439 0.53 1.39 3.31
CA ASP A 439 1.72 1.15 2.47
C ASP A 439 1.97 -0.34 2.20
N ASP A 440 1.62 -1.21 3.15
CA ASP A 440 1.80 -2.66 3.05
C ASP A 440 0.54 -3.40 2.55
N THR A 441 -0.54 -2.68 2.26
CA THR A 441 -1.81 -3.23 1.74
C THR A 441 -2.21 -2.50 0.45
N PRO A 442 -1.49 -2.73 -0.65
CA PRO A 442 -1.71 -2.03 -1.91
C PRO A 442 -3.11 -2.23 -2.46
N GLU A 443 -3.76 -3.36 -2.18
CA GLU A 443 -5.13 -3.66 -2.60
C GLU A 443 -6.16 -2.77 -1.89
N TRP A 444 -5.99 -2.52 -0.59
CA TRP A 444 -6.89 -1.63 0.16
C TRP A 444 -6.70 -0.18 -0.27
N ARG A 445 -5.44 0.27 -0.42
CA ARG A 445 -5.13 1.59 -0.98
C ARG A 445 -5.79 1.77 -2.35
N GLN A 446 -5.61 0.80 -3.24
CA GLN A 446 -6.17 0.84 -4.58
C GLN A 446 -7.70 0.89 -4.54
N ARG A 447 -8.36 0.09 -3.67
CA ARG A 447 -9.82 0.15 -3.47
C ARG A 447 -10.31 1.54 -3.07
N LEU A 448 -9.62 2.21 -2.14
CA LEU A 448 -9.99 3.56 -1.71
C LEU A 448 -9.80 4.58 -2.83
N VAL A 449 -8.70 4.48 -3.59
CA VAL A 449 -8.45 5.32 -4.78
C VAL A 449 -9.54 5.12 -5.82
N GLU A 450 -9.87 3.86 -6.16
CA GLU A 450 -10.93 3.54 -7.10
C GLU A 450 -12.30 4.04 -6.62
N GLN A 451 -12.62 3.92 -5.33
CA GLN A 451 -13.85 4.46 -4.76
C GLN A 451 -13.90 6.00 -4.84
N ALA A 452 -12.80 6.69 -4.54
CA ALA A 452 -12.70 8.13 -4.69
C ALA A 452 -12.82 8.57 -6.16
N GLU A 453 -12.16 7.88 -7.09
CA GLU A 453 -12.28 8.13 -8.53
C GLU A 453 -13.70 7.91 -9.03
N ASN A 454 -14.35 6.82 -8.63
CA ASN A 454 -15.75 6.54 -8.94
C ASN A 454 -16.69 7.64 -8.43
N LEU A 455 -16.45 8.17 -7.22
CA LEU A 455 -17.21 9.30 -6.68
C LEU A 455 -16.91 10.62 -7.37
N ARG A 456 -15.65 10.88 -7.76
CA ARG A 456 -15.23 12.05 -8.53
C ARG A 456 -15.89 12.08 -9.90
N ASP A 457 -15.97 10.91 -10.54
CA ASP A 457 -16.71 10.74 -11.77
C ASP A 457 -18.21 10.90 -11.52
N ALA A 458 -18.76 10.32 -10.45
CA ALA A 458 -20.15 10.51 -10.07
C ALA A 458 -20.50 11.98 -9.73
N ASP A 459 -19.63 12.76 -9.08
CA ASP A 459 -19.88 14.16 -8.68
C ASP A 459 -19.86 15.10 -9.89
N ARG A 460 -18.98 14.84 -10.86
CA ARG A 460 -19.01 15.49 -12.19
C ARG A 460 -20.38 15.30 -12.87
N TYR A 461 -21.09 14.22 -12.56
CA TYR A 461 -22.47 13.97 -12.99
C TYR A 461 -23.54 14.41 -11.98
N SER A 462 -23.23 14.49 -10.68
CA SER A 462 -24.14 14.86 -9.59
C SER A 462 -24.55 16.33 -9.65
N ASP A 463 -23.61 17.24 -9.95
CA ASP A 463 -23.91 18.67 -10.11
C ASP A 463 -24.82 18.95 -11.33
N ALA A 464 -24.75 18.06 -12.33
CA ALA A 464 -25.66 18.04 -13.47
C ALA A 464 -26.99 17.35 -13.12
N PHE A 465 -26.97 16.29 -12.31
CA PHE A 465 -28.13 15.58 -11.76
C PHE A 465 -28.98 16.49 -10.87
N ASP A 466 -28.41 17.18 -9.88
CA ASP A 466 -29.13 18.08 -8.97
C ASP A 466 -29.78 19.25 -9.69
N LYS A 467 -29.19 19.72 -10.80
CA LYS A 467 -29.82 20.69 -11.71
C LYS A 467 -30.92 20.04 -12.55
N ALA A 468 -30.73 18.80 -13.01
CA ALA A 468 -31.69 18.05 -13.83
C ALA A 468 -32.87 17.44 -13.05
N SER A 469 -32.73 17.26 -11.74
CA SER A 469 -33.70 16.67 -10.80
C SER A 469 -34.61 17.73 -10.16
N ARG A 470 -34.25 19.02 -10.24
CA ARG A 470 -35.15 20.11 -9.86
C ARG A 470 -36.36 20.11 -10.79
N ARG A 471 -37.54 19.83 -10.25
CA ARG A 471 -38.80 19.94 -10.99
C ARG A 471 -39.11 21.41 -11.24
N SER A 472 -39.45 21.75 -12.48
CA SER A 472 -40.01 23.05 -12.84
C SER A 472 -41.45 23.12 -12.34
N SER A 473 -41.72 23.99 -11.37
CA SER A 473 -43.07 24.21 -10.84
C SER A 473 -44.05 24.68 -11.91
N ARG A 474 -43.57 25.49 -12.87
CA ARG A 474 -44.37 25.98 -14.00
C ARG A 474 -44.79 24.85 -14.94
N ASP A 475 -43.85 23.97 -15.28
CA ASP A 475 -44.14 22.87 -16.22
C ASP A 475 -44.86 21.71 -15.53
N ALA A 476 -44.78 21.59 -14.20
CA ALA A 476 -45.62 20.69 -13.42
C ALA A 476 -47.11 21.07 -13.55
N LEU A 477 -47.45 22.37 -13.45
CA LEU A 477 -48.80 22.87 -13.68
C LEU A 477 -49.28 22.60 -15.12
N ARG A 478 -48.43 22.86 -16.12
CA ARG A 478 -48.74 22.53 -17.54
C ARG A 478 -48.97 21.03 -17.74
N ALA A 479 -48.24 20.18 -17.03
CA ALA A 479 -48.43 18.72 -17.08
C ALA A 479 -49.77 18.31 -16.45
N ASP A 480 -50.19 18.93 -15.35
CA ASP A 480 -51.52 18.69 -14.75
C ASP A 480 -52.66 19.11 -15.68
N GLU A 481 -52.52 20.24 -16.40
CA GLU A 481 -53.46 20.65 -17.44
C GLU A 481 -53.48 19.66 -18.62
N ALA A 482 -52.33 19.13 -19.02
CA ALA A 482 -52.25 18.08 -20.04
C ALA A 482 -52.98 16.81 -19.58
N ARG A 483 -52.77 16.38 -18.32
CA ARG A 483 -53.45 15.24 -17.68
C ARG A 483 -54.97 15.41 -17.61
N ALA A 484 -55.47 16.62 -17.43
CA ALA A 484 -56.90 16.90 -17.42
C ALA A 484 -57.55 16.79 -18.83
N THR A 485 -56.77 16.68 -19.91
CA THR A 485 -57.29 16.55 -21.27
C THR A 485 -57.98 15.19 -21.44
N ALA A 486 -59.26 15.19 -21.83
CA ALA A 486 -60.07 13.97 -21.98
C ALA A 486 -59.72 13.13 -23.23
N ASP A 487 -59.30 13.80 -24.31
CA ASP A 487 -58.83 13.12 -25.52
C ASP A 487 -57.42 12.58 -25.30
N GLN A 488 -57.26 11.25 -25.41
CA GLN A 488 -56.00 10.57 -25.09
C GLN A 488 -54.88 10.88 -26.08
N GLN A 489 -55.20 11.11 -27.36
CA GLN A 489 -54.18 11.48 -28.35
C GLN A 489 -53.64 12.88 -28.06
N LYS A 490 -54.52 13.87 -27.83
CA LYS A 490 -54.12 15.23 -27.44
C LYS A 490 -53.39 15.27 -26.10
N ARG A 491 -53.70 14.34 -25.18
CA ARG A 491 -52.95 14.19 -23.92
C ARG A 491 -51.51 13.79 -24.21
N VAL A 492 -51.28 12.78 -25.05
CA VAL A 492 -49.93 12.34 -25.47
C VAL A 492 -49.17 13.48 -26.13
N GLU A 493 -49.78 14.16 -27.12
CA GLU A 493 -49.19 15.30 -27.84
C GLU A 493 -48.70 16.39 -26.86
N LYS A 494 -49.55 16.79 -25.90
CA LYS A 494 -49.20 17.80 -24.89
C LYS A 494 -48.09 17.36 -23.94
N LEU A 495 -48.14 16.12 -23.43
CA LEU A 495 -47.12 15.58 -22.53
C LEU A 495 -45.76 15.54 -23.21
N VAL A 496 -45.71 15.05 -24.45
CA VAL A 496 -44.50 15.02 -25.28
C VAL A 496 -43.97 16.43 -25.54
N GLY A 497 -44.84 17.39 -25.88
CA GLY A 497 -44.44 18.77 -26.11
C GLY A 497 -43.80 19.41 -24.87
N ILE A 498 -44.36 19.18 -23.68
CA ILE A 498 -43.77 19.65 -22.42
C ILE A 498 -42.45 18.93 -22.12
N ALA A 499 -42.33 17.64 -22.44
CA ALA A 499 -41.08 16.91 -22.28
C ALA A 499 -39.96 17.50 -23.14
N LYS A 500 -40.23 17.84 -24.41
CA LYS A 500 -39.27 18.51 -25.31
C LYS A 500 -38.79 19.86 -24.72
N ASP A 501 -39.73 20.68 -24.25
CA ASP A 501 -39.43 21.95 -23.57
C ASP A 501 -38.53 21.78 -22.33
N LEU A 502 -38.76 20.72 -21.55
CA LEU A 502 -38.01 20.41 -20.34
C LEU A 502 -36.57 19.96 -20.66
N VAL A 503 -36.38 19.20 -21.73
CA VAL A 503 -35.06 18.75 -22.20
C VAL A 503 -34.18 19.94 -22.58
N GLU A 504 -34.71 20.92 -23.32
CA GLU A 504 -33.97 22.14 -23.69
C GLU A 504 -33.52 22.94 -22.46
N ARG A 505 -34.33 22.91 -21.40
CA ARG A 505 -34.03 23.55 -20.10
C ARG A 505 -33.25 22.65 -19.14
N LYS A 506 -32.79 21.49 -19.62
CA LYS A 506 -31.99 20.50 -18.88
C LYS A 506 -32.71 19.79 -17.71
N HIS A 507 -34.04 19.76 -17.71
CA HIS A 507 -34.86 19.04 -16.73
C HIS A 507 -35.14 17.59 -17.17
N HIS A 508 -34.09 16.81 -17.36
CA HIS A 508 -34.15 15.49 -18.02
C HIS A 508 -34.99 14.45 -17.26
N HIS A 509 -35.02 14.46 -15.92
CA HIS A 509 -35.83 13.52 -15.13
C HIS A 509 -37.32 13.78 -15.24
N GLN A 510 -37.73 15.06 -15.16
CA GLN A 510 -39.12 15.44 -15.32
C GLN A 510 -39.59 15.19 -16.76
N ALA A 511 -38.72 15.41 -17.76
CA ALA A 511 -39.02 15.03 -19.14
C ALA A 511 -39.23 13.51 -19.28
N LEU A 512 -38.37 12.69 -18.67
CA LEU A 512 -38.50 11.22 -18.68
C LEU A 512 -39.83 10.77 -18.06
N GLU A 513 -40.24 11.34 -16.92
CA GLU A 513 -41.53 11.05 -16.29
C GLU A 513 -42.71 11.30 -17.25
N LEU A 514 -42.70 12.43 -17.96
CA LEU A 514 -43.77 12.77 -18.91
C LEU A 514 -43.76 11.85 -20.14
N LEU A 515 -42.58 11.42 -20.61
CA LEU A 515 -42.47 10.46 -21.72
C LEU A 515 -42.94 9.06 -21.29
N GLU A 516 -42.64 8.62 -20.06
CA GLU A 516 -43.17 7.38 -19.49
C GLU A 516 -44.69 7.40 -19.36
N GLU A 517 -45.26 8.53 -18.94
CA GLU A 517 -46.70 8.75 -18.83
C GLU A 517 -47.38 8.77 -20.21
N ALA A 518 -46.77 9.44 -21.19
CA ALA A 518 -47.22 9.43 -22.57
C ALA A 518 -47.24 7.99 -23.13
N ALA A 519 -46.16 7.22 -22.93
CA ALA A 519 -46.07 5.82 -23.35
C ALA A 519 -47.14 4.92 -22.71
N GLN A 520 -47.50 5.16 -21.44
CA GLN A 520 -48.57 4.44 -20.74
C GLN A 520 -49.97 4.78 -21.27
N THR A 521 -50.13 5.97 -21.86
CA THR A 521 -51.40 6.45 -22.40
C THR A 521 -51.67 5.86 -23.79
N ILE A 522 -50.63 5.52 -24.56
CA ILE A 522 -50.76 5.05 -25.95
C ILE A 522 -51.76 3.88 -26.15
N PRO A 523 -51.76 2.81 -25.32
CA PRO A 523 -52.74 1.72 -25.47
C PRO A 523 -54.20 2.18 -25.37
N GLN A 524 -54.45 3.30 -24.68
CA GLN A 524 -55.79 3.90 -24.47
C GLN A 524 -56.21 4.84 -25.61
N VAL A 525 -55.29 5.16 -26.53
CA VAL A 525 -55.57 5.98 -27.71
C VAL A 525 -56.38 5.17 -28.74
N SER A 526 -57.35 5.84 -29.36
CA SER A 526 -58.19 5.25 -30.40
C SER A 526 -57.36 4.75 -31.58
N HIS A 527 -57.77 3.65 -32.21
CA HIS A 527 -57.02 3.06 -33.34
C HIS A 527 -56.78 4.05 -34.49
N ARG A 528 -57.69 5.00 -34.73
CA ARG A 528 -57.57 5.99 -35.82
C ARG A 528 -56.51 7.07 -35.56
N THR A 529 -56.11 7.28 -34.31
CA THR A 529 -55.19 8.37 -33.92
C THR A 529 -53.95 7.87 -33.18
N ARG A 530 -53.83 6.56 -32.98
CA ARG A 530 -52.72 5.91 -32.27
C ARG A 530 -51.38 6.10 -32.97
N GLU A 531 -51.39 6.07 -34.30
CA GLU A 531 -50.20 6.29 -35.14
C GLU A 531 -49.59 7.68 -34.90
N MET A 532 -50.43 8.73 -34.89
CA MET A 532 -50.00 10.11 -34.60
C MET A 532 -49.43 10.25 -33.18
N ALA A 533 -50.09 9.63 -32.19
CA ALA A 533 -49.59 9.63 -30.81
C ALA A 533 -48.23 8.89 -30.67
N LEU A 534 -48.03 7.83 -31.45
CA LEU A 534 -46.76 7.11 -31.53
C LEU A 534 -45.68 7.94 -32.22
N TYR A 535 -46.00 8.65 -33.30
CA TYR A 535 -45.09 9.59 -33.97
C TYR A 535 -44.59 10.67 -32.99
N ASP A 536 -45.51 11.29 -32.24
CA ASP A 536 -45.15 12.31 -31.27
C ASP A 536 -44.16 11.76 -30.24
N LEU A 537 -44.46 10.59 -29.67
CA LEU A 537 -43.61 9.96 -28.67
C LEU A 537 -42.24 9.55 -29.24
N THR A 538 -42.19 8.79 -30.33
CA THR A 538 -40.92 8.26 -30.86
C THR A 538 -40.01 9.36 -31.37
N SER A 539 -40.55 10.40 -32.01
CA SER A 539 -39.76 11.55 -32.47
C SER A 539 -39.09 12.32 -31.34
N ALA A 540 -39.59 12.20 -30.10
CA ALA A 540 -39.03 12.87 -28.92
C ALA A 540 -37.89 12.07 -28.28
N LEU A 541 -37.86 10.74 -28.45
CA LEU A 541 -36.91 9.86 -27.75
C LEU A 541 -35.44 10.17 -28.10
N PRO A 542 -35.03 10.33 -29.38
CA PRO A 542 -33.62 10.57 -29.75
C PRO A 542 -32.98 11.80 -29.13
N HIS A 543 -33.79 12.74 -28.62
CA HIS A 543 -33.30 13.98 -28.03
C HIS A 543 -33.62 14.07 -26.54
N GLY A 544 -34.59 13.29 -26.05
CA GLY A 544 -35.16 13.47 -24.72
C GLY A 544 -34.59 12.58 -23.63
N VAL A 545 -34.06 11.40 -23.96
CA VAL A 545 -33.75 10.37 -22.96
C VAL A 545 -32.26 10.11 -22.73
N GLY A 546 -31.36 10.54 -23.63
CA GLY A 546 -29.92 10.26 -23.52
C GLY A 546 -29.28 10.76 -22.23
N TRP A 547 -29.48 12.03 -21.89
CA TRP A 547 -28.96 12.60 -20.63
C TRP A 547 -29.56 11.95 -19.38
N ALA A 548 -30.84 11.57 -19.42
CA ALA A 548 -31.48 10.86 -18.32
C ALA A 548 -30.89 9.45 -18.14
N ALA A 549 -30.40 8.81 -19.20
CA ALA A 549 -29.82 7.48 -19.12
C ALA A 549 -28.55 7.43 -18.25
N ARG A 550 -27.75 8.50 -18.20
CA ARG A 550 -26.55 8.59 -17.32
C ARG A 550 -26.87 8.40 -15.84
N THR A 551 -28.11 8.63 -15.44
CA THR A 551 -28.53 8.74 -14.03
C THR A 551 -29.69 7.80 -13.68
N SER A 552 -30.53 7.45 -14.66
CA SER A 552 -31.65 6.52 -14.52
C SER A 552 -31.70 5.53 -15.71
N PRO A 553 -30.64 4.72 -15.95
CA PRO A 553 -30.55 3.85 -17.12
C PRO A 553 -31.69 2.84 -17.21
N ASP A 554 -32.07 2.22 -16.09
CA ASP A 554 -33.13 1.20 -16.06
C ASP A 554 -34.49 1.74 -16.50
N ARG A 555 -34.82 2.97 -16.09
CA ARG A 555 -36.07 3.64 -16.47
C ARG A 555 -36.11 3.96 -17.94
N VAL A 556 -35.03 4.52 -18.47
CA VAL A 556 -34.91 4.82 -19.91
C VAL A 556 -35.02 3.55 -20.74
N ILE A 557 -34.33 2.48 -20.36
CA ILE A 557 -34.36 1.21 -21.08
C ILE A 557 -35.76 0.58 -21.01
N ALA A 558 -36.42 0.64 -19.85
CA ALA A 558 -37.79 0.16 -19.71
C ALA A 558 -38.78 0.95 -20.58
N LEU A 559 -38.60 2.27 -20.70
CA LEU A 559 -39.38 3.12 -21.60
C LEU A 559 -39.17 2.70 -23.06
N LEU A 560 -37.93 2.58 -23.52
CA LEU A 560 -37.62 2.18 -24.90
C LEU A 560 -38.17 0.78 -25.22
N ALA A 561 -38.05 -0.18 -24.30
CA ALA A 561 -38.60 -1.53 -24.47
C ALA A 561 -40.14 -1.53 -24.48
N ARG A 562 -40.80 -0.64 -23.72
CA ARG A 562 -42.25 -0.46 -23.78
C ARG A 562 -42.68 0.10 -25.12
N VAL A 563 -42.02 1.16 -25.60
CA VAL A 563 -42.31 1.77 -26.90
C VAL A 563 -42.08 0.78 -28.03
N ARG A 564 -40.98 0.00 -27.98
CA ARG A 564 -40.68 -1.05 -28.96
C ARG A 564 -41.84 -2.02 -29.15
N ARG A 565 -42.38 -2.55 -28.05
CA ARG A 565 -43.50 -3.50 -28.11
C ARG A 565 -44.72 -2.94 -28.82
N VAL A 566 -45.03 -1.67 -28.60
CA VAL A 566 -46.17 -1.02 -29.26
C VAL A 566 -45.89 -0.75 -30.74
N VAL A 567 -44.64 -0.42 -31.09
CA VAL A 567 -44.23 -0.21 -32.49
C VAL A 567 -44.23 -1.53 -33.28
N ASP A 568 -43.89 -2.65 -32.64
CA ASP A 568 -43.89 -3.98 -33.29
C ASP A 568 -45.30 -4.42 -33.74
N ASP A 569 -46.35 -3.87 -33.14
CA ASP A 569 -47.76 -4.15 -33.46
C ASP A 569 -48.31 -3.27 -34.61
N LEU A 570 -47.51 -2.38 -35.19
CA LEU A 570 -47.92 -1.50 -36.30
C LEU A 570 -47.85 -2.18 -37.67
N ASP A 571 -48.63 -1.64 -38.62
CA ASP A 571 -48.55 -1.97 -40.05
C ASP A 571 -47.16 -1.62 -40.62
N GLU A 572 -46.78 -2.30 -41.72
CA GLU A 572 -45.39 -2.39 -42.16
C GLU A 572 -44.74 -1.03 -42.51
N ASP A 573 -45.48 -0.14 -43.16
CA ASP A 573 -45.01 1.19 -43.56
C ASP A 573 -44.79 2.11 -42.34
N ASP A 574 -45.77 2.21 -41.44
CA ASP A 574 -45.69 3.06 -40.25
C ASP A 574 -44.66 2.53 -39.22
N ARG A 575 -44.48 1.20 -39.18
CA ARG A 575 -43.50 0.54 -38.33
C ARG A 575 -42.08 0.97 -38.70
N ALA A 576 -41.76 1.10 -39.99
CA ALA A 576 -40.39 1.39 -40.43
C ALA A 576 -39.87 2.74 -39.89
N ASP A 577 -40.66 3.81 -39.99
CA ASP A 577 -40.27 5.14 -39.52
C ASP A 577 -40.11 5.19 -37.99
N ARG A 578 -41.01 4.53 -37.25
CA ARG A 578 -40.95 4.46 -35.77
C ARG A 578 -39.75 3.64 -35.29
N LEU A 579 -39.39 2.59 -36.05
CA LEU A 579 -38.20 1.80 -35.79
C LEU A 579 -36.91 2.60 -36.05
N GLU A 580 -36.90 3.48 -37.04
CA GLU A 580 -35.79 4.40 -37.27
C GLU A 580 -35.57 5.34 -36.08
N ASP A 581 -36.63 5.97 -35.57
CA ASP A 581 -36.58 6.82 -34.37
C ASP A 581 -36.08 6.06 -33.14
N LEU A 582 -36.55 4.82 -32.95
CA LEU A 582 -36.13 3.98 -31.83
C LEU A 582 -34.64 3.59 -31.94
N ALA A 583 -34.15 3.30 -33.15
CA ALA A 583 -32.73 3.04 -33.37
C ALA A 583 -31.86 4.27 -33.06
N LYS A 584 -32.32 5.48 -33.42
CA LYS A 584 -31.63 6.74 -33.03
C LYS A 584 -31.58 6.90 -31.52
N ALA A 585 -32.70 6.66 -30.82
CA ALA A 585 -32.77 6.75 -29.37
C ALA A 585 -31.86 5.74 -28.66
N LEU A 586 -31.81 4.49 -29.12
CA LEU A 586 -30.92 3.47 -28.56
C LEU A 586 -29.44 3.85 -28.74
N ASN A 587 -29.06 4.37 -29.90
CA ASN A 587 -27.69 4.85 -30.15
C ASN A 587 -27.33 6.05 -29.27
N ASP A 588 -28.26 6.99 -29.08
CA ASP A 588 -28.06 8.17 -28.21
C ASP A 588 -27.89 7.76 -26.73
N VAL A 589 -28.75 6.86 -26.24
CA VAL A 589 -28.66 6.30 -24.89
C VAL A 589 -27.34 5.55 -24.70
N ALA A 590 -26.94 4.72 -25.66
CA ALA A 590 -25.66 4.02 -25.59
C ALA A 590 -24.47 4.99 -25.57
N TRP A 591 -24.50 6.04 -26.39
CA TRP A 591 -23.48 7.08 -26.39
C TRP A 591 -23.34 7.73 -25.00
N HIS A 592 -24.47 8.02 -24.35
CA HIS A 592 -24.48 8.62 -23.02
C HIS A 592 -24.03 7.66 -21.91
N LEU A 593 -24.25 6.35 -22.08
CA LEU A 593 -23.82 5.30 -21.14
C LEU A 593 -22.37 4.86 -21.34
N ALA A 594 -21.72 5.23 -22.44
CA ALA A 594 -20.38 4.76 -22.78
C ALA A 594 -19.36 4.91 -21.64
N ASP A 595 -19.38 6.03 -20.91
CA ASP A 595 -18.41 6.28 -19.83
C ASP A 595 -18.84 5.66 -18.49
N THR A 596 -20.15 5.45 -18.28
CA THR A 596 -20.71 5.04 -16.97
C THR A 596 -21.01 3.55 -16.88
N ASP A 597 -21.44 2.94 -17.99
CA ASP A 597 -21.78 1.52 -18.11
C ASP A 597 -21.53 1.04 -19.56
N PRO A 598 -20.25 0.89 -19.97
CA PRO A 598 -19.90 0.56 -21.35
C PRO A 598 -20.44 -0.81 -21.79
N ARG A 599 -20.50 -1.79 -20.89
CA ARG A 599 -21.02 -3.14 -21.20
C ARG A 599 -22.49 -3.09 -21.60
N ARG A 600 -23.30 -2.36 -20.83
CA ARG A 600 -24.71 -2.17 -21.15
C ARG A 600 -24.91 -1.31 -22.40
N ALA A 601 -24.04 -0.34 -22.62
CA ALA A 601 -24.05 0.45 -23.86
C ALA A 601 -23.82 -0.42 -25.10
N VAL A 602 -22.96 -1.45 -25.03
CA VAL A 602 -22.78 -2.43 -26.12
C VAL A 602 -24.09 -3.14 -26.45
N GLU A 603 -24.83 -3.63 -25.45
CA GLU A 603 -26.11 -4.31 -25.67
C GLU A 603 -27.11 -3.42 -26.41
N LEU A 604 -27.19 -2.14 -26.04
CA LEU A 604 -28.09 -1.18 -26.66
C LEU A 604 -27.70 -0.85 -28.11
N ILE A 605 -26.40 -0.75 -28.41
CA ILE A 605 -25.94 -0.59 -29.80
C ILE A 605 -26.30 -1.83 -30.62
N ARG A 606 -26.06 -3.03 -30.09
CA ARG A 606 -26.39 -4.28 -30.80
C ARG A 606 -27.89 -4.37 -31.09
N GLN A 607 -28.74 -3.93 -30.15
CA GLN A 607 -30.17 -3.77 -30.40
C GLN A 607 -30.45 -2.77 -31.52
N ALA A 608 -29.88 -1.56 -31.46
CA ALA A 608 -30.06 -0.53 -32.49
C ALA A 608 -29.64 -1.01 -33.89
N GLN A 609 -28.55 -1.77 -33.99
CA GLN A 609 -28.06 -2.35 -35.23
C GLN A 609 -28.98 -3.45 -35.77
N GLY A 610 -29.50 -4.30 -34.88
CA GLY A 610 -30.52 -5.30 -35.24
C GLY A 610 -31.77 -4.67 -35.83
N ILE A 611 -32.19 -3.51 -35.33
CA ILE A 611 -33.28 -2.71 -35.92
C ILE A 611 -32.85 -2.15 -37.27
N THR A 612 -31.72 -1.47 -37.32
CA THR A 612 -31.21 -0.79 -38.52
C THR A 612 -31.09 -1.75 -39.70
N SER A 613 -30.57 -2.96 -39.48
CA SER A 613 -30.39 -3.99 -40.53
C SER A 613 -31.67 -4.44 -41.24
N ARG A 614 -32.85 -4.18 -40.64
CA ARG A 614 -34.16 -4.56 -41.17
C ARG A 614 -34.87 -3.40 -41.89
N LEU A 615 -34.31 -2.19 -41.84
CA LEU A 615 -34.87 -1.00 -42.50
C LEU A 615 -34.45 -0.95 -43.98
N ALA A 616 -35.12 -0.09 -44.76
CA ALA A 616 -34.75 0.16 -46.15
C ALA A 616 -33.33 0.73 -46.29
N ASP A 617 -32.68 0.48 -47.43
CA ASP A 617 -31.28 0.86 -47.71
C ASP A 617 -31.01 2.37 -47.51
N LEU A 618 -31.98 3.24 -47.81
CA LEU A 618 -31.86 4.68 -47.55
C LEU A 618 -31.78 5.00 -46.04
N SER A 619 -32.63 4.39 -45.22
CA SER A 619 -32.60 4.55 -43.74
C SER A 619 -31.36 3.93 -43.13
N GLN A 620 -30.89 2.79 -43.65
CA GLN A 620 -29.61 2.19 -43.23
C GLN A 620 -28.44 3.14 -43.45
N ARG A 621 -28.37 3.80 -44.62
CA ARG A 621 -27.36 4.80 -44.92
C ARG A 621 -27.47 6.02 -44.00
N ALA A 622 -28.68 6.53 -43.78
CA ALA A 622 -28.92 7.68 -42.91
C ALA A 622 -28.50 7.43 -41.44
N LEU A 623 -28.72 6.21 -40.94
CA LEU A 623 -28.35 5.81 -39.57
C LEU A 623 -26.87 5.44 -39.41
N GLY A 624 -26.19 5.02 -40.47
CA GLY A 624 -24.83 4.50 -40.40
C GLY A 624 -23.84 5.47 -39.74
N GLY A 625 -23.93 6.78 -40.01
CA GLY A 625 -23.08 7.78 -39.34
C GLY A 625 -23.33 7.87 -37.82
N THR A 626 -24.59 7.72 -37.39
CA THR A 626 -24.99 7.74 -35.98
C THR A 626 -24.53 6.47 -35.26
N VAL A 627 -24.69 5.31 -35.89
CA VAL A 627 -24.23 4.02 -35.38
C VAL A 627 -22.70 4.01 -35.25
N ALA A 628 -21.97 4.44 -36.28
CA ALA A 628 -20.50 4.52 -36.23
C ALA A 628 -20.02 5.43 -35.10
N ARG A 629 -20.68 6.58 -34.88
CA ARG A 629 -20.36 7.48 -33.76
C ARG A 629 -20.65 6.87 -32.39
N ALA A 630 -21.76 6.13 -32.24
CA ALA A 630 -22.07 5.45 -30.98
C ALA A 630 -21.05 4.33 -30.69
N LEU A 631 -20.72 3.52 -31.71
CA LEU A 631 -19.73 2.44 -31.62
C LEU A 631 -18.37 2.95 -31.14
N VAL A 632 -17.84 4.03 -31.74
CA VAL A 632 -16.55 4.58 -31.30
C VAL A 632 -16.61 5.16 -29.91
N GLN A 633 -17.70 5.82 -29.50
CA GLN A 633 -17.82 6.35 -28.14
C GLN A 633 -17.86 5.22 -27.10
N VAL A 634 -18.66 4.18 -27.33
CA VAL A 634 -18.71 3.00 -26.46
C VAL A 634 -17.37 2.28 -26.45
N GLY A 635 -16.71 2.16 -27.60
CA GLY A 635 -15.35 1.61 -27.70
C GLY A 635 -14.34 2.37 -26.84
N LYS A 636 -14.39 3.71 -26.77
CA LYS A 636 -13.51 4.50 -25.89
C LYS A 636 -13.73 4.19 -24.42
N GLY A 637 -14.98 4.13 -23.98
CA GLY A 637 -15.33 3.78 -22.59
C GLY A 637 -15.02 2.33 -22.24
N LEU A 638 -15.07 1.44 -23.23
CA LEU A 638 -14.81 0.01 -23.06
C LEU A 638 -13.31 -0.34 -23.08
N ALA A 639 -12.47 0.42 -23.78
CA ALA A 639 -11.05 0.10 -23.96
C ALA A 639 -10.26 -0.17 -22.65
N PRO A 640 -10.51 0.53 -21.52
CA PRO A 640 -9.88 0.20 -20.24
C PRO A 640 -10.41 -1.08 -19.58
N VAL A 641 -11.64 -1.50 -19.89
CA VAL A 641 -12.37 -2.59 -19.23
C VAL A 641 -12.30 -3.90 -20.04
N ASP A 642 -12.47 -3.81 -21.36
CA ASP A 642 -12.42 -4.91 -22.32
C ASP A 642 -11.86 -4.39 -23.66
N ALA A 643 -10.53 -4.42 -23.77
CA ALA A 643 -9.83 -3.85 -24.91
C ALA A 643 -10.06 -4.63 -26.22
N GLU A 644 -10.25 -5.95 -26.19
CA GLU A 644 -10.51 -6.72 -27.41
C GLU A 644 -11.91 -6.43 -27.94
N GLN A 645 -12.93 -6.34 -27.07
CA GLN A 645 -14.25 -5.93 -27.52
C GLN A 645 -14.25 -4.48 -28.05
N ALA A 646 -13.45 -3.57 -27.47
CA ALA A 646 -13.27 -2.23 -28.02
C ALA A 646 -12.65 -2.23 -29.43
N VAL A 647 -11.72 -3.15 -29.73
CA VAL A 647 -11.15 -3.33 -31.07
C VAL A 647 -12.23 -3.74 -32.07
N GLU A 648 -13.07 -4.72 -31.72
CA GLU A 648 -14.17 -5.16 -32.58
C GLU A 648 -15.11 -4.00 -32.96
N LEU A 649 -15.51 -3.20 -31.96
CA LEU A 649 -16.39 -2.05 -32.18
C LEU A 649 -15.73 -0.98 -33.06
N ALA A 650 -14.41 -0.77 -32.92
CA ALA A 650 -13.67 0.18 -33.73
C ALA A 650 -13.56 -0.25 -35.20
N HIS A 651 -13.27 -1.53 -35.46
CA HIS A 651 -13.25 -2.09 -36.81
C HIS A 651 -14.62 -2.00 -37.48
N GLU A 652 -15.67 -2.30 -36.73
CA GLU A 652 -17.05 -2.20 -37.21
C GLU A 652 -17.43 -0.75 -37.55
N ALA A 653 -17.11 0.20 -36.66
CA ALA A 653 -17.34 1.61 -36.90
C ALA A 653 -16.57 2.12 -38.12
N TRP A 654 -15.31 1.68 -38.30
CA TRP A 654 -14.50 2.01 -39.46
C TRP A 654 -15.12 1.47 -40.76
N GLY A 655 -15.60 0.22 -40.76
CA GLY A 655 -16.28 -0.39 -41.91
C GLY A 655 -17.53 0.39 -42.32
N ILE A 656 -18.37 0.73 -41.34
CA ILE A 656 -19.58 1.54 -41.56
C ILE A 656 -19.19 2.93 -42.10
N ALA A 657 -18.28 3.64 -41.45
CA ALA A 657 -17.84 4.96 -41.90
C ALA A 657 -17.23 4.95 -43.32
N SER A 658 -16.48 3.90 -43.66
CA SER A 658 -15.81 3.76 -44.98
C SER A 658 -16.83 3.65 -46.12
N SER A 659 -17.96 2.98 -45.88
CA SER A 659 -19.07 2.80 -46.83
C SER A 659 -19.93 4.05 -47.05
N GLN A 660 -19.82 5.05 -46.18
CA GLN A 660 -20.60 6.29 -46.26
C GLN A 660 -20.08 7.24 -47.35
N SER A 661 -20.99 8.08 -47.86
CA SER A 661 -20.63 9.20 -48.74
C SER A 661 -19.68 10.17 -48.03
N ASP A 662 -18.86 10.89 -48.79
CA ASP A 662 -17.88 11.80 -48.22
C ASP A 662 -18.58 12.94 -47.43
N GLY A 663 -18.14 13.16 -46.20
CA GLY A 663 -18.82 14.05 -45.24
C GLY A 663 -18.13 14.09 -43.88
N LEU A 664 -18.50 15.07 -43.05
CA LEU A 664 -17.89 15.29 -41.72
C LEU A 664 -18.05 14.09 -40.77
N GLN A 665 -19.22 13.44 -40.79
CA GLN A 665 -19.48 12.28 -39.92
C GLN A 665 -18.56 11.09 -40.24
N LYS A 666 -18.31 10.81 -41.53
CA LYS A 666 -17.33 9.82 -41.98
C LYS A 666 -15.95 10.12 -41.44
N LYS A 667 -15.46 11.36 -41.64
CA LYS A 667 -14.14 11.79 -41.20
C LYS A 667 -13.95 11.65 -39.69
N TRP A 668 -14.94 12.08 -38.90
CA TRP A 668 -14.88 11.98 -37.44
C TRP A 668 -14.92 10.55 -36.95
N ALA A 669 -15.86 9.73 -37.45
CA ALA A 669 -15.98 8.33 -37.05
C ALA A 669 -14.74 7.51 -37.42
N SER A 670 -14.18 7.70 -38.63
CA SER A 670 -12.93 7.04 -39.03
C SER A 670 -11.76 7.44 -38.12
N ARG A 671 -11.63 8.73 -37.78
CA ARG A 671 -10.59 9.21 -36.85
C ARG A 671 -10.81 8.70 -35.42
N ASP A 672 -12.05 8.68 -34.94
CA ASP A 672 -12.39 8.14 -33.61
C ASP A 672 -12.15 6.62 -33.53
N ALA A 673 -12.38 5.87 -34.61
CA ALA A 673 -12.06 4.45 -34.66
C ALA A 673 -10.55 4.19 -34.55
N VAL A 674 -9.72 4.98 -35.23
CA VAL A 674 -8.25 4.94 -35.08
C VAL A 674 -7.85 5.23 -33.62
N GLU A 675 -8.50 6.20 -32.99
CA GLU A 675 -8.25 6.56 -31.58
C GLU A 675 -8.59 5.39 -30.64
N VAL A 676 -9.73 4.71 -30.83
CA VAL A 676 -10.12 3.53 -30.05
C VAL A 676 -9.14 2.38 -30.24
N LEU A 677 -8.76 2.05 -31.48
CA LEU A 677 -7.77 1.01 -31.76
C LEU A 677 -6.43 1.30 -31.07
N SER A 678 -6.00 2.57 -31.10
CA SER A 678 -4.79 3.02 -30.42
C SER A 678 -4.91 2.83 -28.90
N GLN A 679 -6.01 3.28 -28.29
CA GLN A 679 -6.24 3.15 -26.84
C GLN A 679 -6.28 1.69 -26.40
N ALA A 680 -7.01 0.84 -27.12
CA ALA A 680 -7.10 -0.60 -26.85
C ALA A 680 -5.72 -1.28 -26.94
N GLY A 681 -4.92 -0.95 -27.96
CA GLY A 681 -3.54 -1.42 -28.07
C GLY A 681 -2.70 -1.02 -26.86
N GLY A 682 -2.82 0.22 -26.39
CA GLY A 682 -2.14 0.68 -25.17
C GLY A 682 -2.53 -0.09 -23.91
N HIS A 683 -3.80 -0.47 -23.76
CA HIS A 683 -4.31 -1.25 -22.63
C HIS A 683 -3.91 -2.74 -22.69
N LEU A 684 -3.86 -3.33 -23.89
CA LEU A 684 -3.45 -4.73 -24.09
C LEU A 684 -1.95 -4.96 -23.90
N ALA A 685 -1.13 -3.91 -23.97
CA ALA A 685 0.31 -4.02 -24.02
C ALA A 685 0.93 -4.79 -22.83
N GLY A 686 0.38 -4.64 -21.62
CA GLY A 686 0.87 -5.38 -20.44
C GLY A 686 0.69 -6.90 -20.54
N ALA A 687 -0.44 -7.36 -21.08
CA ALA A 687 -0.77 -8.79 -21.20
C ALA A 687 -0.27 -9.41 -22.52
N GLY A 688 -0.27 -8.64 -23.61
CA GLY A 688 0.04 -9.10 -24.96
C GLY A 688 0.75 -8.02 -25.78
N PRO A 689 2.06 -7.79 -25.56
CA PRO A 689 2.77 -6.69 -26.20
C PRO A 689 2.89 -6.82 -27.72
N ASP A 690 2.94 -8.05 -28.26
CA ASP A 690 2.93 -8.26 -29.72
C ASP A 690 1.58 -7.94 -30.36
N ARG A 691 0.49 -8.28 -29.66
CA ARG A 691 -0.87 -7.94 -30.08
C ARG A 691 -1.08 -6.43 -30.06
N ALA A 692 -0.63 -5.76 -28.99
CA ALA A 692 -0.64 -4.31 -28.89
C ALA A 692 0.15 -3.64 -30.03
N GLU A 693 1.35 -4.13 -30.33
CA GLU A 693 2.17 -3.57 -31.41
C GLU A 693 1.50 -3.75 -32.79
N ALA A 694 0.90 -4.91 -33.06
CA ALA A 694 0.15 -5.14 -34.28
C ALA A 694 -1.04 -4.16 -34.43
N LEU A 695 -1.83 -3.98 -33.37
CA LEU A 695 -2.97 -3.07 -33.35
C LEU A 695 -2.56 -1.60 -33.53
N ILE A 696 -1.47 -1.18 -32.89
CA ILE A 696 -0.97 0.20 -33.01
C ILE A 696 -0.45 0.47 -34.43
N ARG A 697 0.26 -0.48 -35.05
CA ARG A 697 0.70 -0.36 -36.46
C ARG A 697 -0.48 -0.31 -37.42
N GLU A 698 -1.52 -1.08 -37.15
CA GLU A 698 -2.77 -1.02 -37.91
C GLU A 698 -3.40 0.38 -37.78
N ALA A 699 -3.55 0.90 -36.56
CA ALA A 699 -4.07 2.24 -36.32
C ALA A 699 -3.23 3.33 -37.00
N GLU A 700 -1.90 3.21 -37.00
CA GLU A 700 -0.99 4.10 -37.75
C GLU A 700 -1.27 4.05 -39.25
N SER A 701 -1.41 2.86 -39.84
CA SER A 701 -1.72 2.70 -41.25
C SER A 701 -3.05 3.36 -41.63
N LEU A 702 -4.09 3.13 -40.82
CA LEU A 702 -5.41 3.73 -41.00
C LEU A 702 -5.35 5.26 -40.85
N ALA A 703 -4.59 5.78 -39.89
CA ALA A 703 -4.42 7.22 -39.67
C ALA A 703 -3.81 7.93 -40.90
N HIS A 704 -2.82 7.31 -41.55
CA HIS A 704 -2.19 7.88 -42.75
C HIS A 704 -3.15 8.02 -43.94
N GLY A 705 -4.19 7.18 -43.99
CA GLY A 705 -5.25 7.23 -45.00
C GLY A 705 -6.26 8.36 -44.80
N LEU A 706 -6.23 9.08 -43.67
CA LEU A 706 -7.18 10.16 -43.36
C LEU A 706 -6.75 11.50 -44.00
N PRO A 707 -7.71 12.39 -44.31
CA PRO A 707 -7.42 13.77 -44.70
C PRO A 707 -6.95 14.62 -43.51
N GLU A 708 -6.35 15.79 -43.76
CA GLU A 708 -6.15 16.79 -42.70
C GLU A 708 -7.48 17.47 -42.32
N PRO A 709 -7.69 17.81 -41.03
CA PRO A 709 -6.78 17.66 -39.87
C PRO A 709 -6.89 16.31 -39.13
N GLU A 710 -7.76 15.39 -39.59
CA GLU A 710 -8.03 14.12 -38.91
C GLU A 710 -6.82 13.19 -38.83
N ARG A 711 -5.98 13.17 -39.88
CA ARG A 711 -4.72 12.42 -39.89
C ARG A 711 -3.78 12.86 -38.76
N THR A 712 -3.56 14.17 -38.60
CA THR A 712 -2.73 14.70 -37.51
C THR A 712 -3.25 14.26 -36.14
N ARG A 713 -4.57 14.30 -35.91
CA ARG A 713 -5.18 13.84 -34.65
C ARG A 713 -5.08 12.32 -34.44
N GLY A 714 -5.24 11.54 -35.51
CA GLY A 714 -5.07 10.08 -35.47
C GLY A 714 -3.64 9.69 -35.11
N LEU A 715 -2.65 10.28 -35.79
CA LEU A 715 -1.24 10.04 -35.51
C LEU A 715 -0.82 10.48 -34.09
N ARG A 716 -1.44 11.54 -33.56
CA ARG A 716 -1.29 11.91 -32.14
C ARG A 716 -1.78 10.80 -31.20
N ALA A 717 -2.98 10.26 -31.45
CA ALA A 717 -3.52 9.18 -30.62
C ALA A 717 -2.66 7.92 -30.66
N VAL A 718 -2.12 7.57 -31.84
CA VAL A 718 -1.16 6.46 -32.00
C VAL A 718 0.11 6.71 -31.19
N ALA A 719 0.68 7.92 -31.26
CA ALA A 719 1.87 8.28 -30.50
C ALA A 719 1.65 8.21 -28.98
N GLU A 720 0.50 8.68 -28.48
CA GLU A 720 0.11 8.56 -27.06
C GLU A 720 -0.07 7.09 -26.65
N ALA A 721 -0.70 6.27 -27.49
CA ALA A 721 -0.88 4.85 -27.24
C ALA A 721 0.45 4.09 -27.15
N LEU A 722 1.43 4.41 -28.00
CA LEU A 722 2.79 3.86 -27.90
C LEU A 722 3.44 4.19 -26.56
N ALA A 723 3.33 5.44 -26.09
CA ALA A 723 3.86 5.81 -24.79
C ALA A 723 3.16 5.05 -23.65
N LYS A 724 1.82 4.92 -23.71
CA LYS A 724 1.04 4.15 -22.75
C LYS A 724 1.37 2.65 -22.77
N ALA A 725 1.62 2.08 -23.95
CA ALA A 725 2.09 0.70 -24.09
C ALA A 725 3.46 0.53 -23.42
N GLY A 726 4.38 1.47 -23.61
CA GLY A 726 5.67 1.54 -22.92
C GLY A 726 5.53 1.60 -21.39
N GLU A 727 4.57 2.36 -20.89
CA GLU A 727 4.23 2.41 -19.46
C GLU A 727 3.71 1.04 -18.97
N ALA A 728 2.75 0.43 -19.69
CA ALA A 728 2.11 -0.82 -19.29
C ALA A 728 3.08 -2.02 -19.26
N VAL A 729 4.04 -2.07 -20.20
CA VAL A 729 5.02 -3.17 -20.26
C VAL A 729 6.13 -3.03 -19.22
N ALA A 730 6.25 -1.90 -18.51
CA ALA A 730 7.35 -1.65 -17.59
C ALA A 730 7.51 -2.74 -16.52
N GLY A 731 6.39 -3.24 -15.98
CA GLY A 731 6.38 -4.29 -14.95
C GLY A 731 6.65 -5.70 -15.49
N THR A 732 6.20 -6.00 -16.70
CA THR A 732 6.17 -7.37 -17.25
C THR A 732 7.26 -7.65 -18.27
N HIS A 733 7.59 -6.66 -19.11
CA HIS A 733 8.48 -6.78 -20.26
C HIS A 733 9.37 -5.53 -20.39
N PRO A 734 10.23 -5.22 -19.39
CA PRO A 734 10.99 -3.97 -19.32
C PRO A 734 11.87 -3.72 -20.55
N ASP A 735 12.35 -4.77 -21.23
CA ASP A 735 13.17 -4.64 -22.44
C ASP A 735 12.42 -4.05 -23.64
N ARG A 736 11.09 -4.09 -23.63
CA ARG A 736 10.24 -3.50 -24.68
C ARG A 736 9.92 -2.03 -24.47
N VAL A 737 10.11 -1.49 -23.27
CA VAL A 737 9.84 -0.07 -22.96
C VAL A 737 10.55 0.84 -23.97
N ASP A 738 11.83 0.57 -24.23
CA ASP A 738 12.65 1.40 -25.11
C ASP A 738 12.17 1.39 -26.56
N ALA A 739 11.62 0.26 -27.02
CA ALA A 739 11.08 0.14 -28.37
C ALA A 739 9.83 1.02 -28.53
N PHE A 740 8.87 0.88 -27.62
CA PHE A 740 7.64 1.68 -27.62
C PHE A 740 7.89 3.18 -27.46
N VAL A 741 8.80 3.57 -26.55
CA VAL A 741 9.16 4.97 -26.34
C VAL A 741 9.83 5.58 -27.57
N ARG A 742 10.79 4.89 -28.19
CA ARG A 742 11.45 5.38 -29.41
C ARG A 742 10.45 5.61 -30.54
N GLU A 743 9.51 4.68 -30.69
CA GLU A 743 8.50 4.77 -31.75
C GLU A 743 7.51 5.91 -31.49
N SER A 744 7.07 6.07 -30.24
CA SER A 744 6.23 7.20 -29.82
C SER A 744 6.91 8.54 -30.12
N GLU A 745 8.21 8.66 -29.80
CA GLU A 745 8.97 9.88 -30.06
C GLU A 745 9.13 10.17 -31.56
N ARG A 746 9.43 9.14 -32.37
CA ARG A 746 9.51 9.25 -33.84
C ARG A 746 8.23 9.85 -34.40
N MET A 747 7.07 9.37 -33.96
CA MET A 747 5.77 9.90 -34.39
C MET A 747 5.53 11.32 -33.86
N ALA A 748 5.85 11.58 -32.60
CA ALA A 748 5.69 12.90 -31.98
C ALA A 748 6.55 14.00 -32.63
N LEU A 749 7.69 13.66 -33.23
CA LEU A 749 8.52 14.58 -34.00
C LEU A 749 7.86 15.01 -35.32
N GLY A 750 7.00 14.17 -35.90
CA GLY A 750 6.27 14.45 -37.13
C GLY A 750 5.01 15.30 -36.94
N LEU A 751 4.59 15.54 -35.68
CA LEU A 751 3.36 16.28 -35.37
C LEU A 751 3.61 17.79 -35.25
N PRO A 752 2.66 18.64 -35.72
CA PRO A 752 2.80 20.10 -35.63
C PRO A 752 2.54 20.63 -34.21
N GLY A 753 3.40 21.56 -33.76
CA GLY A 753 3.16 22.46 -32.62
C GLY A 753 2.54 21.80 -31.37
N THR A 754 1.32 22.23 -31.03
CA THR A 754 0.57 21.79 -29.83
C THR A 754 0.15 20.32 -29.87
N GLU A 755 0.07 19.69 -31.04
CA GLU A 755 -0.33 18.28 -31.16
C GLU A 755 0.81 17.34 -30.71
N ALA A 756 2.07 17.77 -30.84
CA ALA A 756 3.23 17.00 -30.34
C ALA A 756 3.39 17.03 -28.82
N LYS A 757 2.74 17.99 -28.13
CA LYS A 757 2.87 18.20 -26.69
C LYS A 757 2.38 17.01 -25.87
N TRP A 758 1.22 16.48 -26.22
CA TRP A 758 0.55 15.42 -25.46
C TRP A 758 1.29 14.07 -25.54
N PRO A 759 1.71 13.58 -26.73
CA PRO A 759 2.56 12.40 -26.81
C PRO A 759 3.88 12.56 -26.06
N ARG A 760 4.55 13.71 -26.15
CA ARG A 760 5.82 13.95 -25.45
C ARG A 760 5.68 13.91 -23.93
N SER A 761 4.61 14.51 -23.39
CA SER A 761 4.28 14.39 -21.96
C SER A 761 3.96 12.95 -21.56
N ALA A 762 3.24 12.20 -22.42
CA ALA A 762 2.99 10.77 -22.19
C ALA A 762 4.29 9.94 -22.17
N ILE A 763 5.26 10.23 -23.04
CA ILE A 763 6.58 9.59 -23.02
C ILE A 763 7.32 9.87 -21.71
N VAL A 764 7.28 11.11 -21.22
CA VAL A 764 7.89 11.49 -19.93
C VAL A 764 7.29 10.67 -18.79
N LYS A 765 5.96 10.50 -18.77
CA LYS A 765 5.27 9.63 -17.80
C LYS A 765 5.75 8.19 -17.90
N ALA A 766 5.76 7.63 -19.11
CA ALA A 766 6.15 6.25 -19.35
C ALA A 766 7.59 5.96 -18.90
N LEU A 767 8.53 6.85 -19.24
CA LEU A 767 9.92 6.77 -18.80
C LEU A 767 10.07 6.89 -17.28
N ALA A 768 9.31 7.78 -16.64
CA ALA A 768 9.32 7.96 -15.19
C ALA A 768 8.80 6.69 -14.47
N THR A 769 7.64 6.18 -14.90
CA THR A 769 7.03 4.96 -14.35
C THR A 769 7.95 3.76 -14.57
N ALA A 770 8.44 3.54 -15.79
CA ALA A 770 9.35 2.44 -16.09
C ALA A 770 10.67 2.55 -15.32
N GLY A 771 11.19 3.77 -15.18
CA GLY A 771 12.39 4.03 -14.38
C GLY A 771 12.23 3.63 -12.93
N LYS A 772 11.06 3.89 -12.31
CA LYS A 772 10.80 3.51 -10.91
C LYS A 772 10.79 1.99 -10.75
N VAL A 773 10.11 1.29 -11.67
CA VAL A 773 10.03 -0.18 -11.66
C VAL A 773 11.41 -0.82 -11.77
N VAL A 774 12.30 -0.28 -12.60
CA VAL A 774 13.65 -0.85 -12.78
C VAL A 774 14.69 -0.29 -11.81
N ALA A 775 14.38 0.75 -11.03
CA ALA A 775 15.36 1.45 -10.18
C ALA A 775 16.05 0.53 -9.16
N GLU A 776 15.35 -0.47 -8.65
CA GLU A 776 15.89 -1.46 -7.72
C GLU A 776 16.90 -2.41 -8.39
N ARG A 777 16.58 -2.90 -9.60
CA ARG A 777 17.37 -3.93 -10.30
C ARG A 777 18.46 -3.36 -11.21
N ASP A 778 18.18 -2.23 -11.86
CA ASP A 778 19.06 -1.54 -12.80
C ASP A 778 18.94 0.00 -12.65
N PRO A 779 19.59 0.58 -11.62
CA PRO A 779 19.60 2.02 -11.41
C PRO A 779 20.34 2.80 -12.50
N ASP A 780 21.18 2.17 -13.33
CA ASP A 780 21.78 2.82 -14.50
C ASP A 780 20.74 3.08 -15.59
N ARG A 781 19.88 2.09 -15.84
CA ARG A 781 18.74 2.22 -16.77
C ARG A 781 17.72 3.24 -16.28
N ALA A 782 17.36 3.20 -15.00
CA ALA A 782 16.51 4.23 -14.39
C ALA A 782 17.11 5.64 -14.57
N ALA A 783 18.42 5.80 -14.34
CA ALA A 783 19.09 7.07 -14.55
C ALA A 783 19.15 7.50 -16.03
N ARG A 784 19.20 6.55 -16.99
CA ARG A 784 19.04 6.86 -18.43
C ARG A 784 17.64 7.38 -18.72
N TYR A 785 16.60 6.75 -18.19
CA TYR A 785 15.21 7.20 -18.36
C TYR A 785 14.96 8.59 -17.78
N ALA A 786 15.49 8.88 -16.60
CA ALA A 786 15.40 10.22 -16.03
C ALA A 786 16.05 11.28 -16.93
N ARG A 787 17.23 10.98 -17.51
CA ARG A 787 17.93 11.89 -18.45
C ARG A 787 17.12 12.11 -19.72
N GLU A 788 16.50 11.07 -20.23
CA GLU A 788 15.73 11.14 -21.46
C GLU A 788 14.42 11.91 -21.26
N ALA A 789 13.73 11.67 -20.15
CA ALA A 789 12.57 12.44 -19.75
C ALA A 789 12.90 13.94 -19.59
N GLU A 790 14.02 14.28 -18.94
CA GLU A 790 14.50 15.66 -18.84
C GLU A 790 14.75 16.30 -20.21
N ARG A 791 15.35 15.54 -21.15
CA ARG A 791 15.61 16.02 -22.52
C ARG A 791 14.30 16.36 -23.21
N ILE A 792 13.31 15.47 -23.16
CA ILE A 792 12.01 15.67 -23.79
C ILE A 792 11.30 16.89 -23.21
N VAL A 793 11.27 17.04 -21.88
CA VAL A 793 10.64 18.21 -21.23
C VAL A 793 11.27 19.53 -21.69
N ARG A 794 12.59 19.58 -21.92
CA ARG A 794 13.24 20.80 -22.46
C ARG A 794 12.81 21.17 -23.88
N THR A 795 12.24 20.24 -24.63
CA THR A 795 11.74 20.50 -25.99
C THR A 795 10.28 20.93 -26.03
N LEU A 796 9.58 20.91 -24.89
CA LEU A 796 8.18 21.33 -24.82
C LEU A 796 8.08 22.86 -24.81
N PRO A 797 7.11 23.45 -25.54
CA PRO A 797 6.91 24.89 -25.53
C PRO A 797 6.53 25.40 -24.14
N ASP A 798 7.06 26.57 -23.79
CA ASP A 798 7.08 27.16 -22.45
C ASP A 798 5.69 27.65 -22.01
N GLU A 799 4.84 26.72 -21.54
CA GLU A 799 3.55 27.01 -20.92
C GLU A 799 3.60 26.64 -19.43
N LYS A 800 3.90 27.64 -18.58
CA LYS A 800 4.05 27.56 -17.11
C LYS A 800 3.00 26.73 -16.36
N LYS A 801 1.82 26.50 -16.94
CA LYS A 801 0.70 25.77 -16.32
C LYS A 801 0.82 24.24 -16.39
N TYR A 802 1.59 23.68 -17.34
CA TYR A 802 1.66 22.22 -17.57
C TYR A 802 3.04 21.60 -17.29
N GLU A 803 4.10 22.41 -17.17
CA GLU A 803 5.47 21.96 -16.86
C GLU A 803 5.57 21.25 -15.49
N TYR A 804 4.65 21.56 -14.57
CA TYR A 804 4.63 20.96 -13.22
C TYR A 804 4.50 19.43 -13.23
N ARG A 805 3.57 18.88 -14.02
CA ARG A 805 3.25 17.45 -13.98
C ARG A 805 4.44 16.61 -14.47
N ASP A 806 5.04 17.02 -15.58
CA ASP A 806 6.16 16.34 -16.19
C ASP A 806 7.41 16.42 -15.30
N LEU A 807 7.71 17.59 -14.73
CA LEU A 807 8.80 17.75 -13.76
C LEU A 807 8.55 16.93 -12.48
N SER A 808 7.30 16.81 -12.03
CA SER A 808 6.96 16.00 -10.84
C SER A 808 7.24 14.52 -11.07
N TRP A 809 6.86 13.98 -12.23
CA TRP A 809 7.16 12.58 -12.57
C TRP A 809 8.66 12.32 -12.64
N ILE A 810 9.43 13.23 -13.25
CA ILE A 810 10.90 13.14 -13.28
C ILE A 810 11.46 13.21 -11.86
N MET A 811 10.97 14.14 -11.03
CA MET A 811 11.44 14.29 -9.66
C MET A 811 11.21 13.02 -8.85
N ASP A 812 10.03 12.40 -8.96
CA ASP A 812 9.74 11.15 -8.26
C ASP A 812 10.74 10.04 -8.62
N LEU A 813 11.01 9.88 -9.92
CA LEU A 813 12.00 8.90 -10.38
C LEU A 813 13.40 9.24 -9.85
N GLN A 814 13.80 10.51 -9.87
CA GLN A 814 15.13 10.91 -9.42
C GLN A 814 15.33 10.75 -7.92
N VAL A 815 14.32 11.05 -7.10
CA VAL A 815 14.33 10.76 -5.66
C VAL A 815 14.50 9.26 -5.41
N GLU A 816 13.77 8.43 -6.18
CA GLU A 816 13.89 6.97 -6.11
C GLU A 816 15.28 6.48 -6.50
N ILE A 817 15.93 7.10 -7.49
CA ILE A 817 17.32 6.78 -7.84
C ILE A 817 18.29 7.21 -6.73
N VAL A 818 18.09 8.37 -6.11
CA VAL A 818 19.00 8.95 -5.09
C VAL A 818 19.16 8.06 -3.87
N THR A 819 18.08 7.46 -3.39
CA THR A 819 18.10 6.51 -2.26
C THR A 819 18.99 5.30 -2.51
N ARG A 820 19.19 4.88 -3.77
CA ARG A 820 20.12 3.80 -4.15
C ARG A 820 21.48 4.32 -4.62
N ARG A 821 21.52 5.53 -5.19
CA ARG A 821 22.70 6.18 -5.76
C ARG A 821 22.78 7.66 -5.32
N PRO A 822 23.35 7.94 -4.14
CA PRO A 822 23.47 9.31 -3.61
C PRO A 822 24.20 10.30 -4.54
N ALA A 823 25.09 9.81 -5.40
CA ALA A 823 25.74 10.62 -6.43
C ALA A 823 24.75 11.28 -7.42
N HIS A 824 23.53 10.75 -7.58
CA HIS A 824 22.51 11.31 -8.46
C HIS A 824 21.87 12.60 -7.91
N ALA A 825 22.11 12.94 -6.63
CA ALA A 825 21.45 14.05 -5.96
C ALA A 825 21.65 15.41 -6.65
N ASP A 826 22.82 15.68 -7.24
CA ASP A 826 23.08 16.96 -7.91
C ASP A 826 22.23 17.13 -9.17
N ARG A 827 21.86 16.02 -9.84
CA ARG A 827 20.93 16.06 -10.98
C ARG A 827 19.51 16.29 -10.49
N ALA A 828 19.09 15.55 -9.47
CA ALA A 828 17.79 15.74 -8.82
C ALA A 828 17.57 17.18 -8.35
N ARG A 829 18.61 17.81 -7.78
CA ARG A 829 18.57 19.22 -7.37
C ARG A 829 18.30 20.14 -8.56
N ARG A 830 19.00 19.97 -9.68
CA ARG A 830 18.79 20.80 -10.88
C ARG A 830 17.37 20.66 -11.42
N THR A 831 16.75 19.49 -11.32
CA THR A 831 15.34 19.30 -11.68
C THR A 831 14.42 20.03 -10.71
N ALA A 832 14.66 19.92 -9.40
CA ALA A 832 13.90 20.65 -8.39
C ALA A 832 13.99 22.17 -8.59
N GLU A 833 15.15 22.71 -8.93
CA GLU A 833 15.36 24.15 -9.19
C GLU A 833 14.57 24.67 -10.41
N ARG A 834 14.10 23.80 -11.31
CA ARG A 834 13.29 24.19 -12.48
C ARG A 834 11.83 24.46 -12.16
N PHE A 835 11.33 24.04 -11.00
CA PHE A 835 9.96 24.36 -10.61
C PHE A 835 9.83 25.89 -10.45
N THR A 836 8.92 26.50 -11.20
CA THR A 836 8.69 27.95 -11.17
C THR A 836 7.95 28.41 -9.93
N ASP A 837 7.09 27.56 -9.38
CA ASP A 837 6.37 27.77 -8.12
C ASP A 837 7.28 27.43 -6.93
N ASP A 838 7.44 28.40 -6.03
CA ASP A 838 8.36 28.29 -4.89
C ASP A 838 7.95 27.20 -3.89
N THR A 839 6.64 26.99 -3.68
CA THR A 839 6.12 25.95 -2.78
C THR A 839 6.45 24.56 -3.31
N ARG A 840 6.23 24.33 -4.61
CA ARG A 840 6.54 23.07 -5.29
C ARG A 840 8.05 22.84 -5.37
N ARG A 841 8.84 23.89 -5.60
CA ARG A 841 10.31 23.83 -5.54
C ARG A 841 10.78 23.40 -4.15
N ALA A 842 10.25 24.04 -3.10
CA ALA A 842 10.57 23.71 -1.71
C ALA A 842 10.19 22.25 -1.37
N HIS A 843 9.01 21.79 -1.80
CA HIS A 843 8.58 20.42 -1.61
C HIS A 843 9.48 19.40 -2.35
N ALA A 844 9.86 19.68 -3.60
CA ALA A 844 10.76 18.83 -4.37
C ALA A 844 12.16 18.72 -3.73
N LEU A 845 12.70 19.84 -3.23
CA LEU A 845 13.97 19.87 -2.50
C LEU A 845 13.88 19.10 -1.16
N TYR A 846 12.78 19.24 -0.42
CA TYR A 846 12.53 18.44 0.79
C TYR A 846 12.55 16.94 0.49
N ARG A 847 11.84 16.49 -0.56
CA ARG A 847 11.82 15.07 -0.95
C ARG A 847 13.20 14.55 -1.34
N LEU A 848 14.01 15.38 -2.01
CA LEU A 848 15.41 15.07 -2.29
C LEU A 848 16.23 14.92 -1.01
N VAL A 849 16.10 15.86 -0.06
CA VAL A 849 16.81 15.78 1.23
C VAL A 849 16.41 14.52 1.99
N LYS A 850 15.11 14.21 2.06
CA LYS A 850 14.59 13.00 2.72
C LYS A 850 15.19 11.72 2.14
N ALA A 851 15.34 11.64 0.81
CA ALA A 851 15.95 10.50 0.16
C ALA A 851 17.48 10.41 0.32
N LEU A 852 18.16 11.56 0.40
CA LEU A 852 19.62 11.62 0.50
C LEU A 852 20.13 11.44 1.94
N ALA A 853 19.41 11.98 2.92
CA ALA A 853 19.84 12.06 4.31
C ALA A 853 20.27 10.71 4.93
N PRO A 854 19.57 9.58 4.70
CA PRO A 854 19.98 8.28 5.25
C PRO A 854 21.36 7.80 4.77
N ALA A 855 21.80 8.25 3.59
CA ALA A 855 23.07 7.84 3.00
C ALA A 855 24.18 8.90 3.15
N ASP A 856 23.84 10.19 3.14
CA ASP A 856 24.81 11.29 3.15
C ASP A 856 24.22 12.57 3.77
N THR A 857 24.39 12.71 5.08
CA THR A 857 23.89 13.89 5.81
C THR A 857 24.70 15.16 5.54
N GLU A 858 25.97 15.05 5.12
CA GLU A 858 26.84 16.19 4.82
C GLU A 858 26.41 16.90 3.54
N ARG A 859 26.00 16.14 2.52
CA ARG A 859 25.43 16.70 1.29
C ARG A 859 23.97 17.13 1.45
N ALA A 860 23.20 16.46 2.31
CA ALA A 860 21.79 16.78 2.53
C ALA A 860 21.59 18.11 3.27
N GLU A 861 22.47 18.47 4.21
CA GLU A 861 22.32 19.66 5.06
C GLU A 861 22.38 20.99 4.28
N PRO A 862 23.37 21.24 3.39
CA PRO A 862 23.36 22.43 2.54
C PRO A 862 22.12 22.51 1.65
N LEU A 863 21.61 21.38 1.15
CA LEU A 863 20.39 21.35 0.34
C LEU A 863 19.17 21.78 1.15
N ALA A 864 19.03 21.28 2.38
CA ALA A 864 17.95 21.68 3.28
C ALA A 864 17.96 23.20 3.53
N GLN A 865 19.14 23.80 3.68
CA GLN A 865 19.28 25.25 3.89
C GLN A 865 18.88 26.10 2.68
N THR A 866 18.86 25.54 1.46
CA THR A 866 18.39 26.25 0.26
C THR A 866 16.86 26.34 0.16
N ILE A 867 16.12 25.59 0.99
CA ILE A 867 14.66 25.58 0.97
C ILE A 867 14.14 26.90 1.56
N THR A 868 13.43 27.67 0.73
CA THR A 868 12.91 29.00 1.09
C THR A 868 11.67 28.93 2.00
N ASP A 869 10.85 27.90 1.84
CA ASP A 869 9.68 27.68 2.68
C ASP A 869 10.09 27.19 4.08
N PRO A 870 9.70 27.88 5.16
CA PRO A 870 10.15 27.55 6.51
C PRO A 870 9.66 26.19 7.00
N VAL A 871 8.47 25.74 6.58
CA VAL A 871 7.90 24.45 6.99
C VAL A 871 8.65 23.31 6.31
N TRP A 872 8.86 23.39 4.99
CA TRP A 872 9.60 22.37 4.25
C TRP A 872 11.06 22.30 4.66
N ARG A 873 11.69 23.44 4.96
CA ARG A 873 13.07 23.50 5.48
C ARG A 873 13.19 22.82 6.83
N ALA A 874 12.27 23.10 7.76
CA ALA A 874 12.29 22.48 9.07
C ALA A 874 12.06 20.96 9.00
N LEU A 875 11.13 20.49 8.16
CA LEU A 875 10.95 19.06 7.88
C LEU A 875 12.22 18.40 7.33
N ALA A 876 12.90 19.06 6.37
CA ALA A 876 14.14 18.55 5.80
C ALA A 876 15.25 18.40 6.85
N LEU A 877 15.38 19.35 7.77
CA LEU A 877 16.34 19.30 8.87
C LEU A 877 15.99 18.21 9.91
N VAL A 878 14.70 17.93 10.12
CA VAL A 878 14.25 16.80 10.95
C VAL A 878 14.65 15.46 10.33
N GLU A 879 14.54 15.29 9.02
CA GLU A 879 15.00 14.05 8.36
C GLU A 879 16.52 13.86 8.48
N ILE A 880 17.30 14.95 8.42
CA ILE A 880 18.74 14.91 8.68
C ILE A 880 19.04 14.53 10.14
N LEU A 881 18.30 15.09 11.10
CA LEU A 881 18.42 14.74 12.51
C LEU A 881 18.14 13.24 12.71
N ARG A 882 17.06 12.71 12.13
CA ARG A 882 16.73 11.27 12.18
C ARG A 882 17.84 10.41 11.57
N ALA A 883 18.38 10.79 10.42
CA ALA A 883 19.48 10.04 9.80
C ALA A 883 20.73 10.00 10.72
N ARG A 884 21.06 11.11 11.39
CA ARG A 884 22.16 11.19 12.38
C ARG A 884 21.85 10.52 13.73
N THR A 885 20.62 10.04 13.95
CA THR A 885 20.27 9.22 15.12
C THR A 885 20.36 7.73 14.84
N ALA A 886 20.23 7.33 13.57
CA ALA A 886 20.20 5.94 13.14
C ALA A 886 21.59 5.39 12.78
N GLY A 887 22.52 6.26 12.37
CA GLY A 887 23.93 5.95 12.13
C GLY A 887 24.80 6.34 13.30
#